data_AF-A0A946BBA3-F1
#
_entry.id   AF-A0A946BBA3-F1
#
_cell.length_a   1.000
_cell.length_b   1.000
_cell.length_c   1.000
_cell.angle_alpha   90.00
_cell.angle_beta   90.00
_cell.angle_gamma   90.00
#
_symmetry.space_group_name_H-M   'P 1'
#
loop_
_entity.id
_entity.type
_entity.pdbx_description
1 polymer ?
#
loop_
_entity_poly.entity_id
_entity_poly.type
_entity_poly.pdbx_seq_one_letter_code
_entity_poly.pdbx_strand_id
1 'polypeptide(L)'
;RPIYTYNTTLNSILKIKYDTLTASDLSVADDLTRDKVINYLYGYTYDADAVTHAPSAVRDWVLGSIVHSRPVVIDYYDPANINNLLKRYVVVGANDGMLHVFDDTSPSDTNYGKEIFAFVPEDILPNLQNVSVNPFLDTVDGSIVLYRSNKAPKYLIFGERRGGKKYWSLDVTDTNPLNWSVAWNYENSEIAQTWSEPIVASIPVSVNTSTGERLFKDVLVFTGGYDTEEDNYPEPFNDLDNSGSPYKTSGVIDGTEWDKNDSAQDINSNNGYDLYNLDINENGRGIFIVDIDDPTAITNDGSGNQILPFSVTYGASDTSDTNGAVQTLSSMKFCFPASPAVVTSTFPYSYKVSSQITEGRKSNVIDSIYATDIYSNIFRINYTFVVNPDDLAIDSYAVQTNKWTVTQIFSGNPASASNSGETGQGDDTSDQGRKTFYPPAISLGGSCSYFDAGNYRFTNTQFLNTDKIASLYFGTGDREHPTYTMIRNRFYAIYDDSSVTAIEDPDGTPTNIIVTTVPYKEDNLLNLSCDELDKGTTLTGIVKSDLEDILSDDPSYNNYTLLENGSTNEDDAKGWYIVLEDQGDATKCSHCTYSGSVTNATTISRDNHDGEKILSQVNLFAGILYFTSYQPSISDPCNPQGNGLAYSLNYCDGTAGYNLNILNDSGTDFNYDVTDRYHKVINIFGIPSDFSIVTRQGQAGAMSMMGGDIIGPKKGSDFTIKGSEFGLDLYYWREGNSQKE
;
A
#
# COMPACT_ATOMS: atom_id res chain seq x y z
N ARG A 1 -4.00 -36.03 6.80
CA ARG A 1 -3.35 -34.73 6.55
C ARG A 1 -1.87 -34.84 6.90
N PRO A 2 -0.95 -34.37 6.04
CA PRO A 2 0.48 -34.34 6.33
C PRO A 2 0.88 -32.92 6.81
N ILE A 3 0.80 -32.71 8.12
CA ILE A 3 1.03 -31.40 8.76
C ILE A 3 2.42 -31.36 9.39
N TYR A 4 3.15 -30.29 9.15
CA TYR A 4 4.53 -30.11 9.56
C TYR A 4 4.74 -28.76 10.27
N THR A 5 5.76 -28.69 11.10
CA THR A 5 6.28 -27.46 11.71
C THR A 5 7.78 -27.39 11.53
N TYR A 6 8.36 -26.21 11.70
CA TYR A 6 9.79 -26.07 11.89
C TYR A 6 10.19 -26.33 13.35
N ASN A 7 11.38 -26.87 13.56
CA ASN A 7 12.02 -26.93 14.87
C ASN A 7 13.39 -26.25 14.77
N THR A 8 13.51 -25.09 15.39
CA THR A 8 14.72 -24.26 15.33
C THR A 8 15.91 -24.94 15.99
N THR A 9 15.69 -25.76 17.02
CA THR A 9 16.78 -26.48 17.73
C THR A 9 17.41 -27.56 16.84
N LEU A 10 16.59 -28.28 16.08
CA LEU A 10 17.05 -29.33 15.16
C LEU A 10 17.37 -28.79 13.77
N ASN A 11 17.01 -27.53 13.49
CA ASN A 11 17.11 -26.89 12.18
C ASN A 11 16.48 -27.77 11.08
N SER A 12 15.27 -28.28 11.34
CA SER A 12 14.59 -29.24 10.46
C SER A 12 13.07 -29.14 10.53
N ILE A 13 12.40 -29.57 9.46
CA ILE A 13 10.94 -29.71 9.43
C ILE A 13 10.53 -31.03 10.08
N LEU A 14 9.62 -30.96 11.06
CA LEU A 14 9.08 -32.10 11.79
C LEU A 14 7.60 -32.28 11.48
N LYS A 15 7.16 -33.53 11.37
CA LYS A 15 5.73 -33.84 11.27
C LYS A 15 5.07 -33.63 12.63
N ILE A 16 3.96 -32.89 12.69
CA ILE A 16 3.19 -32.67 13.93
C ILE A 16 2.52 -33.97 14.35
N LYS A 17 2.89 -34.51 15.51
CA LYS A 17 2.37 -35.73 16.13
C LYS A 17 2.52 -35.66 17.65
N TYR A 18 1.86 -36.56 18.37
CA TYR A 18 1.95 -36.65 19.83
C TYR A 18 3.37 -36.88 20.37
N ASP A 19 4.25 -37.52 19.57
CA ASP A 19 5.63 -37.84 19.93
C ASP A 19 6.67 -36.80 19.47
N THR A 20 6.26 -35.82 18.66
CA THR A 20 7.15 -34.79 18.12
C THR A 20 6.93 -33.42 18.74
N LEU A 21 5.75 -33.15 19.30
CA LEU A 21 5.45 -31.93 20.05
C LEU A 21 5.27 -32.22 21.54
N THR A 22 5.73 -31.29 22.35
CA THR A 22 5.53 -31.26 23.80
C THR A 22 4.34 -30.37 24.17
N ALA A 23 3.82 -30.51 25.39
CA ALA A 23 2.78 -29.60 25.89
C ALA A 23 3.26 -28.14 25.94
N SER A 24 4.56 -27.91 26.22
CA SER A 24 5.14 -26.57 26.22
C SER A 24 5.22 -25.93 24.84
N ASP A 25 5.40 -26.71 23.77
CA ASP A 25 5.45 -26.15 22.40
C ASP A 25 4.12 -25.50 21.99
N LEU A 26 3.00 -25.99 22.55
CA LEU A 26 1.66 -25.45 22.36
C LEU A 26 1.21 -24.53 23.51
N SER A 27 2.08 -24.23 24.48
CA SER A 27 1.76 -23.47 25.69
C SER A 27 0.57 -24.01 26.50
N VAL A 28 0.40 -25.34 26.55
CA VAL A 28 -0.67 -26.00 27.30
C VAL A 28 -0.14 -26.75 28.53
N ALA A 29 -1.03 -27.01 29.49
CA ALA A 29 -0.66 -27.52 30.81
C ALA A 29 -0.26 -29.00 30.84
N ASP A 30 -0.81 -29.83 29.94
CA ASP A 30 -0.63 -31.29 29.96
C ASP A 30 -0.74 -31.94 28.57
N ASP A 31 -0.32 -33.21 28.50
CA ASP A 31 -0.33 -34.02 27.29
C ASP A 31 -1.74 -34.27 26.74
N LEU A 32 -2.77 -34.33 27.60
CA LEU A 32 -4.16 -34.50 27.15
C LEU A 32 -4.59 -33.27 26.35
N THR A 33 -4.30 -32.07 26.84
CA THR A 33 -4.63 -30.81 26.17
C THR A 33 -3.82 -30.65 24.89
N ARG A 34 -2.53 -31.02 24.90
CA ARG A 34 -1.70 -31.08 23.69
C ARG A 34 -2.34 -31.96 22.62
N ASP A 35 -2.74 -33.17 22.99
CA ASP A 35 -3.29 -34.13 22.05
C ASP A 35 -4.65 -33.70 21.51
N LYS A 36 -5.46 -32.96 22.29
CA LYS A 36 -6.69 -32.31 21.82
C LYS A 36 -6.43 -31.26 20.74
N VAL A 37 -5.43 -30.40 20.93
CA VAL A 37 -5.02 -29.40 19.91
C VAL A 37 -4.54 -30.11 18.65
N ILE A 38 -3.67 -31.11 18.79
CA ILE A 38 -3.17 -31.90 17.65
C ILE A 38 -4.35 -32.58 16.91
N ASN A 39 -5.27 -33.21 17.63
CA ASN A 39 -6.47 -33.81 17.05
C ASN A 39 -7.27 -32.79 16.23
N TYR A 40 -7.43 -31.58 16.75
CA TYR A 40 -8.13 -30.50 16.06
C TYR A 40 -7.48 -30.14 14.72
N LEU A 41 -6.15 -29.95 14.69
CA LEU A 41 -5.39 -29.68 13.46
C LEU A 41 -5.58 -30.79 12.42
N TYR A 42 -5.64 -32.05 12.86
CA TYR A 42 -5.87 -33.19 12.00
C TYR A 42 -7.31 -33.35 11.48
N GLY A 43 -8.23 -32.46 11.86
CA GLY A 43 -9.61 -32.42 11.38
C GLY A 43 -10.63 -33.10 12.29
N TYR A 44 -10.24 -33.41 13.53
CA TYR A 44 -11.15 -33.98 14.52
C TYR A 44 -11.74 -32.91 15.44
N THR A 45 -12.79 -33.26 16.19
CA THR A 45 -13.33 -32.41 17.24
C THR A 45 -12.31 -32.21 18.36
N TYR A 46 -12.38 -31.08 19.05
CA TYR A 46 -11.49 -30.79 20.18
C TYR A 46 -11.71 -31.76 21.36
N ASP A 47 -12.93 -32.28 21.53
CA ASP A 47 -13.23 -33.25 22.57
C ASP A 47 -12.53 -34.60 22.32
N ALA A 48 -11.85 -35.11 23.35
CA ALA A 48 -11.10 -36.36 23.32
C ALA A 48 -11.32 -37.19 24.58
N ASP A 49 -11.17 -38.51 24.47
CA ASP A 49 -11.22 -39.44 25.60
C ASP A 49 -10.08 -39.18 26.59
N ALA A 50 -10.41 -39.07 27.87
CA ALA A 50 -9.46 -38.63 28.90
C ALA A 50 -8.33 -39.64 29.21
N VAL A 51 -8.41 -40.89 28.72
CA VAL A 51 -7.42 -41.94 28.99
C VAL A 51 -6.63 -42.31 27.74
N THR A 52 -7.31 -42.43 26.60
CA THR A 52 -6.72 -42.83 25.32
C THR A 52 -6.30 -41.64 24.46
N HIS A 53 -6.76 -40.44 24.80
CA HIS A 53 -6.58 -39.19 24.04
C HIS A 53 -7.15 -39.25 22.61
N ALA A 54 -7.97 -40.27 22.33
CA ALA A 54 -8.60 -40.44 21.03
C ALA A 54 -9.69 -39.37 20.81
N PRO A 55 -9.78 -38.78 19.60
CA PRO A 55 -10.80 -37.79 19.29
C PRO A 55 -12.21 -38.40 19.30
N SER A 56 -13.20 -37.60 19.72
CA SER A 56 -14.60 -38.04 19.83
C SER A 56 -15.32 -38.16 18.48
N ALA A 57 -15.03 -37.27 17.54
CA ALA A 57 -15.62 -37.27 16.20
C ALA A 57 -14.73 -36.54 15.17
N VAL A 58 -15.11 -36.61 13.89
CA VAL A 58 -14.52 -35.84 12.78
C VAL A 58 -15.31 -34.54 12.61
N ARG A 59 -14.65 -33.43 12.23
CA ARG A 59 -15.31 -32.15 11.94
C ARG A 59 -15.94 -32.17 10.55
N ASP A 60 -17.09 -31.49 10.42
CA ASP A 60 -17.76 -31.29 9.12
C ASP A 60 -16.94 -30.40 8.17
N TRP A 61 -16.15 -29.48 8.74
CA TRP A 61 -15.22 -28.60 8.01
C TRP A 61 -13.86 -28.57 8.71
N VAL A 62 -12.80 -28.79 7.92
CA VAL A 62 -11.45 -29.08 8.43
C VAL A 62 -10.47 -27.93 8.21
N LEU A 63 -10.75 -27.06 7.23
CA LEU A 63 -9.91 -25.93 6.84
C LEU A 63 -10.24 -24.68 7.67
N GLY A 64 -9.25 -23.89 8.04
CA GLY A 64 -9.46 -22.54 8.59
C GLY A 64 -10.17 -21.60 7.59
N SER A 65 -10.64 -20.45 8.07
CA SER A 65 -11.11 -19.41 7.17
C SER A 65 -9.95 -18.82 6.37
N ILE A 66 -10.19 -18.55 5.08
CA ILE A 66 -9.26 -17.85 4.20
C ILE A 66 -9.83 -16.45 3.99
N VAL A 67 -9.34 -15.48 4.76
CA VAL A 67 -9.89 -14.11 4.76
C VAL A 67 -9.03 -13.19 3.91
N HIS A 68 -7.72 -13.14 4.16
CA HIS A 68 -6.82 -12.23 3.45
C HIS A 68 -5.89 -12.93 2.43
N SER A 69 -5.86 -14.26 2.40
CA SER A 69 -4.90 -14.98 1.57
C SER A 69 -5.42 -15.11 0.15
N ARG A 70 -4.56 -14.77 -0.82
CA ARG A 70 -4.81 -15.01 -2.25
C ARG A 70 -4.12 -16.32 -2.64
N PRO A 71 -4.86 -17.37 -3.08
CA PRO A 71 -4.24 -18.64 -3.44
C PRO A 71 -3.18 -18.48 -4.54
N VAL A 72 -2.03 -19.13 -4.34
CA VAL A 72 -0.90 -19.10 -5.28
C VAL A 72 -0.76 -20.44 -5.99
N VAL A 73 -0.57 -20.38 -7.30
CA VAL A 73 -0.34 -21.57 -8.13
C VAL A 73 1.16 -21.76 -8.38
N ILE A 74 1.67 -22.92 -8.00
CA ILE A 74 3.03 -23.36 -8.27
C ILE A 74 3.00 -24.37 -9.40
N ASP A 75 3.70 -24.07 -10.49
CA ASP A 75 3.86 -24.96 -11.63
C ASP A 75 5.32 -25.40 -11.77
N TYR A 76 5.53 -26.71 -11.80
CA TYR A 76 6.81 -27.31 -12.17
C TYR A 76 6.71 -27.84 -13.60
N TYR A 77 7.50 -27.26 -14.49
CA TYR A 77 7.60 -27.71 -15.87
C TYR A 77 8.86 -28.56 -16.07
N ASP A 78 8.82 -29.44 -17.06
CA ASP A 78 9.99 -30.18 -17.50
C ASP A 78 11.04 -29.20 -18.08
N PRO A 79 12.26 -29.11 -17.53
CA PRO A 79 13.30 -28.22 -18.03
C PRO A 79 13.69 -28.50 -19.49
N ALA A 80 13.51 -29.74 -19.97
CA ALA A 80 13.78 -30.12 -21.36
C ALA A 80 12.61 -29.78 -22.31
N ASN A 81 11.39 -29.60 -21.78
CA ASN A 81 10.20 -29.26 -22.56
C ASN A 81 9.18 -28.48 -21.72
N ILE A 82 9.21 -27.15 -21.83
CA ILE A 82 8.36 -26.24 -21.05
C ILE A 82 6.85 -26.44 -21.29
N ASN A 83 6.44 -27.14 -22.35
CA ASN A 83 5.03 -27.45 -22.58
C ASN A 83 4.52 -28.61 -21.71
N ASN A 84 5.42 -29.33 -21.03
CA ASN A 84 5.09 -30.47 -20.19
C ASN A 84 5.06 -30.03 -18.72
N LEU A 85 3.85 -29.94 -18.16
CA LEU A 85 3.62 -29.70 -16.73
C LEU A 85 3.86 -31.00 -15.95
N LEU A 86 4.82 -31.00 -15.03
CA LEU A 86 5.14 -32.14 -14.17
C LEU A 86 4.23 -32.17 -12.94
N LYS A 87 4.10 -31.03 -12.27
CA LYS A 87 3.30 -30.86 -11.04
C LYS A 87 2.69 -29.47 -10.98
N ARG A 88 1.46 -29.41 -10.47
CA ARG A 88 0.78 -28.16 -10.11
C ARG A 88 0.26 -28.23 -8.69
N TYR A 89 0.56 -27.21 -7.91
CA TYR A 89 0.04 -27.06 -6.55
C TYR A 89 -0.69 -25.74 -6.38
N VAL A 90 -1.77 -25.77 -5.59
CA VAL A 90 -2.46 -24.58 -5.10
C VAL A 90 -2.10 -24.42 -3.64
N VAL A 91 -1.55 -23.25 -3.29
CA VAL A 91 -1.11 -22.92 -1.93
C VAL A 91 -1.96 -21.80 -1.38
N VAL A 92 -2.42 -21.94 -0.14
CA VAL A 92 -3.22 -20.91 0.53
C VAL A 92 -2.97 -20.92 2.02
N GLY A 93 -2.92 -19.74 2.62
CA GLY A 93 -2.83 -19.54 4.04
C GLY A 93 -4.20 -19.44 4.70
N ALA A 94 -4.36 -19.95 5.92
CA ALA A 94 -5.63 -19.93 6.61
C ALA A 94 -5.50 -19.66 8.12
N ASN A 95 -6.62 -19.23 8.73
CA ASN A 95 -6.76 -18.90 10.15
C ASN A 95 -6.82 -20.12 11.09
N ASP A 96 -6.34 -21.28 10.64
CA ASP A 96 -6.07 -22.44 11.48
C ASP A 96 -4.55 -22.60 11.74
N GLY A 97 -3.76 -21.58 11.44
CA GLY A 97 -2.32 -21.50 11.68
C GLY A 97 -1.46 -22.12 10.57
N MET A 98 -2.07 -22.52 9.45
CA MET A 98 -1.41 -23.34 8.44
C MET A 98 -1.32 -22.65 7.07
N LEU A 99 -0.19 -22.88 6.42
CA LEU A 99 -0.06 -22.80 4.97
C LEU A 99 -0.41 -24.16 4.37
N HIS A 100 -1.47 -24.24 3.57
CA HIS A 100 -1.98 -25.47 2.96
C HIS A 100 -1.50 -25.63 1.51
N VAL A 101 -1.21 -26.86 1.11
CA VAL A 101 -0.78 -27.20 -0.26
C VAL A 101 -1.62 -28.33 -0.81
N PHE A 102 -2.32 -28.06 -1.92
CA PHE A 102 -3.20 -29.00 -2.61
C PHE A 102 -2.64 -29.40 -3.97
N ASP A 103 -2.74 -30.68 -4.34
CA ASP A 103 -2.35 -31.17 -5.68
C ASP A 103 -3.47 -30.89 -6.71
N ASP A 104 -3.15 -30.10 -7.74
CA ASP A 104 -4.01 -29.80 -8.89
C ASP A 104 -3.34 -30.23 -10.22
N THR A 105 -2.45 -31.23 -10.16
CA THR A 105 -1.66 -31.67 -11.33
C THR A 105 -2.54 -32.27 -12.43
N SER A 106 -3.39 -33.23 -12.08
CA SER A 106 -4.26 -33.90 -13.05
C SER A 106 -5.46 -34.51 -12.35
N PRO A 107 -6.70 -34.35 -12.87
CA PRO A 107 -7.88 -35.03 -12.36
C PRO A 107 -7.80 -36.56 -12.33
N SER A 108 -6.81 -37.15 -13.03
CA SER A 108 -6.55 -38.59 -13.05
C SER A 108 -5.57 -39.07 -11.97
N ASP A 109 -4.85 -38.15 -11.30
CA ASP A 109 -3.96 -38.50 -10.19
C ASP A 109 -4.78 -38.85 -8.95
N THR A 110 -4.39 -39.92 -8.26
CA THR A 110 -4.96 -40.29 -6.96
C THR A 110 -4.84 -39.20 -5.89
N ASN A 111 -3.90 -38.27 -6.05
CA ASN A 111 -3.70 -37.13 -5.16
C ASN A 111 -4.48 -35.88 -5.56
N TYR A 112 -5.17 -35.87 -6.70
CA TYR A 112 -5.91 -34.71 -7.16
C TYR A 112 -6.89 -34.18 -6.12
N GLY A 113 -6.82 -32.88 -5.84
CA GLY A 113 -7.63 -32.19 -4.84
C GLY A 113 -7.28 -32.53 -3.38
N LYS A 114 -6.27 -33.36 -3.13
CA LYS A 114 -5.84 -33.68 -1.76
C LYS A 114 -4.83 -32.66 -1.26
N GLU A 115 -4.93 -32.36 0.03
CA GLU A 115 -3.88 -31.67 0.78
C GLU A 115 -2.69 -32.63 0.97
N ILE A 116 -1.57 -32.30 0.34
CA ILE A 116 -0.35 -33.14 0.31
C ILE A 116 0.76 -32.60 1.22
N PHE A 117 0.63 -31.35 1.68
CA PHE A 117 1.51 -30.72 2.65
C PHE A 117 0.77 -29.59 3.36
N ALA A 118 1.05 -29.41 4.64
CA ALA A 118 0.64 -28.23 5.40
C ALA A 118 1.77 -27.83 6.35
N PHE A 119 2.02 -26.53 6.48
CA PHE A 119 3.09 -25.99 7.32
C PHE A 119 2.56 -25.02 8.36
N VAL A 120 2.98 -25.22 9.60
CA VAL A 120 2.73 -24.34 10.74
C VAL A 120 4.07 -23.70 11.13
N PRO A 121 4.19 -22.36 11.13
CA PRO A 121 5.34 -21.69 11.72
C PRO A 121 5.53 -22.06 13.19
N GLU A 122 6.78 -22.23 13.62
CA GLU A 122 7.08 -22.73 14.97
C GLU A 122 6.56 -21.79 16.07
N ASP A 123 6.64 -20.48 15.85
CA ASP A 123 6.19 -19.44 16.77
C ASP A 123 4.66 -19.26 16.81
N ILE A 124 3.93 -19.86 15.87
CA ILE A 124 2.46 -19.93 15.89
C ILE A 124 1.97 -21.09 16.77
N LEU A 125 2.80 -22.10 17.05
CA LEU A 125 2.41 -23.27 17.85
C LEU A 125 1.76 -22.91 19.21
N PRO A 126 2.30 -21.96 20.01
CA PRO A 126 1.68 -21.52 21.26
C PRO A 126 0.25 -20.97 21.11
N ASN A 127 -0.05 -20.37 19.95
CA ASN A 127 -1.35 -19.74 19.70
C ASN A 127 -2.42 -20.79 19.35
N LEU A 128 -2.01 -21.98 18.92
CA LEU A 128 -2.93 -23.06 18.51
C LEU A 128 -3.75 -23.62 19.67
N GLN A 129 -3.40 -23.34 20.93
CA GLN A 129 -4.26 -23.68 22.07
C GLN A 129 -5.66 -23.01 21.99
N ASN A 130 -5.76 -21.89 21.27
CA ASN A 130 -6.98 -21.09 21.19
C ASN A 130 -7.95 -21.51 20.08
N VAL A 131 -7.57 -22.45 19.19
CA VAL A 131 -8.37 -22.85 18.01
C VAL A 131 -9.73 -23.44 18.36
N SER A 132 -9.93 -23.93 19.58
CA SER A 132 -11.23 -24.46 20.04
C SER A 132 -12.16 -23.40 20.61
N VAL A 133 -11.61 -22.26 21.02
CA VAL A 133 -12.33 -21.18 21.71
C VAL A 133 -12.60 -20.03 20.76
N ASN A 134 -11.67 -19.75 19.85
CA ASN A 134 -11.81 -18.72 18.84
C ASN A 134 -11.95 -19.36 17.45
N PRO A 135 -13.09 -19.19 16.75
CA PRO A 135 -13.26 -19.70 15.39
C PRO A 135 -12.35 -19.00 14.37
N PHE A 136 -11.78 -17.84 14.71
CA PHE A 136 -10.87 -17.06 13.86
C PHE A 136 -9.52 -16.85 14.58
N LEU A 137 -8.54 -17.71 14.30
CA LEU A 137 -7.16 -17.49 14.74
C LEU A 137 -6.38 -16.82 13.58
N ASP A 138 -6.47 -15.49 13.51
CA ASP A 138 -5.81 -14.68 12.48
C ASP A 138 -4.29 -14.92 12.49
N THR A 139 -3.79 -15.65 11.49
CA THR A 139 -2.41 -16.16 11.46
C THR A 139 -1.85 -16.14 10.04
N VAL A 140 -1.55 -17.30 9.45
CA VAL A 140 -0.84 -17.43 8.17
C VAL A 140 -1.75 -17.07 6.98
N ASP A 141 -2.80 -16.27 7.16
CA ASP A 141 -3.79 -15.94 6.14
C ASP A 141 -3.41 -14.72 5.29
N GLY A 142 -2.14 -14.31 5.25
CA GLY A 142 -1.66 -13.21 4.43
C GLY A 142 -1.45 -13.54 2.95
N SER A 143 -0.97 -12.54 2.19
CA SER A 143 -0.44 -12.73 0.83
C SER A 143 0.76 -13.68 0.85
N ILE A 144 0.86 -14.51 -0.20
CA ILE A 144 1.96 -15.46 -0.39
C ILE A 144 2.71 -15.08 -1.67
N VAL A 145 4.02 -15.04 -1.59
CA VAL A 145 4.91 -14.64 -2.69
C VAL A 145 5.63 -15.88 -3.20
N LEU A 146 5.37 -16.24 -4.46
CA LEU A 146 6.12 -17.30 -5.15
C LEU A 146 7.25 -16.70 -5.98
N TYR A 147 8.46 -16.77 -5.44
CA TYR A 147 9.67 -16.37 -6.15
C TYR A 147 10.15 -17.49 -7.09
N ARG A 148 10.48 -17.09 -8.32
CA ARG A 148 11.01 -17.98 -9.35
C ARG A 148 12.41 -17.54 -9.77
N SER A 149 13.39 -18.42 -9.61
CA SER A 149 14.74 -18.20 -10.14
C SER A 149 14.87 -18.88 -11.50
N ASN A 150 15.32 -18.14 -12.53
CA ASN A 150 15.41 -18.64 -13.91
C ASN A 150 14.10 -19.30 -14.40
N LYS A 151 12.95 -18.73 -14.05
CA LYS A 151 11.59 -19.22 -14.37
C LYS A 151 11.17 -20.53 -13.67
N ALA A 152 11.99 -21.09 -12.80
CA ALA A 152 11.64 -22.25 -11.97
C ALA A 152 11.24 -21.81 -10.54
N PRO A 153 10.23 -22.45 -9.91
CA PRO A 153 9.91 -22.21 -8.50
C PRO A 153 11.14 -22.35 -7.59
N LYS A 154 11.35 -21.40 -6.68
CA LYS A 154 12.44 -21.44 -5.70
C LYS A 154 11.95 -21.20 -4.27
N TYR A 155 11.25 -20.10 -4.02
CA TYR A 155 10.79 -19.77 -2.66
C TYR A 155 9.29 -19.50 -2.60
N LEU A 156 8.65 -19.94 -1.51
CA LEU A 156 7.36 -19.44 -1.03
C LEU A 156 7.61 -18.58 0.20
N ILE A 157 7.30 -17.29 0.10
CA ILE A 157 7.54 -16.31 1.16
C ILE A 157 6.18 -15.79 1.66
N PHE A 158 6.00 -15.71 2.98
CA PHE A 158 4.75 -15.26 3.59
C PHE A 158 4.99 -14.69 5.00
N GLY A 159 4.10 -13.80 5.43
CA GLY A 159 4.02 -13.30 6.80
C GLY A 159 2.97 -14.04 7.63
N GLU A 160 2.90 -13.70 8.91
CA GLU A 160 2.03 -14.28 9.93
C GLU A 160 0.88 -13.38 10.38
N ARG A 161 0.76 -12.17 9.80
CA ARG A 161 -0.33 -11.22 10.03
C ARG A 161 -0.48 -10.90 11.52
N ARG A 162 -1.66 -11.03 12.10
CA ARG A 162 -1.92 -10.86 13.55
C ARG A 162 -1.28 -11.97 14.40
N GLY A 163 -0.96 -13.10 13.78
CA GLY A 163 -0.50 -14.30 14.47
C GLY A 163 0.92 -14.20 14.98
N GLY A 164 1.76 -13.37 14.34
CA GLY A 164 3.18 -13.30 14.67
C GLY A 164 3.92 -12.16 13.96
N LYS A 165 5.23 -12.12 14.22
CA LYS A 165 6.13 -11.02 13.85
C LYS A 165 7.23 -11.45 12.88
N LYS A 166 7.03 -12.57 12.18
CA LYS A 166 8.04 -13.14 11.28
C LYS A 166 7.57 -13.21 9.84
N TYR A 167 8.55 -13.14 8.95
CA TYR A 167 8.42 -13.63 7.60
C TYR A 167 9.10 -14.99 7.48
N TRP A 168 8.45 -15.91 6.79
CA TRP A 168 8.96 -17.25 6.53
C TRP A 168 9.19 -17.46 5.05
N SER A 169 10.23 -18.23 4.71
CA SER A 169 10.53 -18.66 3.36
C SER A 169 10.73 -20.17 3.32
N LEU A 170 9.93 -20.85 2.50
CA LEU A 170 10.13 -22.27 2.19
C LEU A 170 10.87 -22.41 0.86
N ASP A 171 11.92 -23.23 0.84
CA ASP A 171 12.54 -23.71 -0.39
C ASP A 171 11.61 -24.75 -1.04
N VAL A 172 11.10 -24.37 -2.20
CA VAL A 172 10.17 -25.16 -3.01
C VAL A 172 10.79 -25.57 -4.34
N THR A 173 12.11 -25.64 -4.46
CA THR A 173 12.77 -26.10 -5.68
C THR A 173 12.47 -27.56 -6.02
N ASP A 174 12.28 -28.42 -5.02
CA ASP A 174 11.89 -29.82 -5.23
C ASP A 174 10.39 -29.93 -5.61
N THR A 175 10.10 -30.73 -6.63
CA THR A 175 8.73 -31.02 -7.09
C THR A 175 7.86 -31.75 -6.05
N ASN A 176 8.47 -32.40 -5.05
CA ASN A 176 7.78 -33.11 -3.98
C ASN A 176 7.76 -32.25 -2.69
N PRO A 177 6.59 -31.77 -2.24
CA PRO A 177 6.49 -30.92 -1.06
C PRO A 177 7.02 -31.53 0.24
N LEU A 178 7.14 -32.86 0.31
CA LEU A 178 7.73 -33.53 1.47
C LEU A 178 9.25 -33.34 1.60
N ASN A 179 9.90 -32.87 0.53
CA ASN A 179 11.32 -32.54 0.51
C ASN A 179 11.58 -31.03 0.67
N TRP A 180 10.53 -30.21 0.77
CA TRP A 180 10.69 -28.79 1.02
C TRP A 180 11.34 -28.55 2.39
N SER A 181 12.04 -27.44 2.51
CA SER A 181 12.72 -27.02 3.73
C SER A 181 12.44 -25.55 4.02
N VAL A 182 12.66 -25.10 5.25
CA VAL A 182 12.69 -23.68 5.55
C VAL A 182 14.02 -23.12 5.02
N ALA A 183 13.95 -22.20 4.06
CA ALA A 183 15.13 -21.50 3.53
C ALA A 183 15.64 -20.50 4.57
N TRP A 184 14.73 -19.73 5.14
CA TRP A 184 14.99 -18.79 6.23
C TRP A 184 13.68 -18.40 6.91
N ASN A 185 13.78 -17.86 8.12
CA ASN A 185 12.79 -17.01 8.74
C ASN A 185 13.47 -15.69 9.15
N TYR A 186 12.72 -14.60 9.19
CA TYR A 186 13.25 -13.28 9.45
C TYR A 186 12.39 -12.53 10.46
N GLU A 187 13.05 -11.93 11.45
CA GLU A 187 12.47 -11.07 12.48
C GLU A 187 13.37 -9.84 12.69
N ASN A 188 12.78 -8.75 13.18
CA ASN A 188 13.47 -7.54 13.59
C ASN A 188 12.65 -6.89 14.71
N SER A 189 13.30 -6.12 15.59
CA SER A 189 12.61 -5.46 16.71
C SER A 189 11.51 -4.49 16.28
N GLU A 190 11.60 -3.92 15.07
CA GLU A 190 10.60 -3.02 14.52
C GLU A 190 9.56 -3.75 13.64
N ILE A 191 9.62 -5.08 13.53
CA ILE A 191 8.56 -5.86 12.87
C ILE A 191 7.50 -6.23 13.92
N ALA A 192 6.27 -5.83 13.65
CA ALA A 192 5.07 -6.12 14.42
C ALA A 192 4.15 -7.06 13.62
N GLN A 193 2.86 -6.76 13.49
CA GLN A 193 1.96 -7.59 12.70
C GLN A 193 2.31 -7.46 11.22
N THR A 194 2.64 -8.59 10.57
CA THR A 194 3.17 -8.64 9.20
C THR A 194 2.07 -8.49 8.14
N TRP A 195 1.38 -7.35 8.14
CA TRP A 195 0.36 -7.01 7.15
C TRP A 195 0.95 -6.66 5.78
N SER A 196 2.19 -6.17 5.78
CA SER A 196 2.98 -5.84 4.60
C SER A 196 3.24 -7.09 3.75
N GLU A 197 2.83 -7.06 2.49
CA GLU A 197 3.20 -8.08 1.51
C GLU A 197 4.65 -7.87 1.07
N PRO A 198 5.53 -8.90 1.15
CA PRO A 198 6.90 -8.79 0.65
C PRO A 198 6.94 -8.63 -0.87
N ILE A 199 7.50 -7.54 -1.37
CA ILE A 199 7.61 -7.28 -2.81
C ILE A 199 9.00 -7.69 -3.30
N VAL A 200 9.05 -8.51 -4.35
CA VAL A 200 10.31 -8.92 -4.99
C VAL A 200 10.76 -7.87 -5.99
N ALA A 201 11.99 -7.37 -5.81
CA ALA A 201 12.66 -6.49 -6.77
C ALA A 201 14.14 -6.87 -6.92
N SER A 202 14.92 -6.08 -7.66
CA SER A 202 16.35 -6.26 -7.81
C SER A 202 17.10 -4.94 -7.61
N ILE A 203 18.36 -5.03 -7.21
CA ILE A 203 19.28 -3.88 -7.17
C ILE A 203 20.65 -4.23 -7.76
N PRO A 204 21.35 -3.30 -8.42
CA PRO A 204 22.77 -3.47 -8.75
C PRO A 204 23.61 -3.36 -7.48
N VAL A 205 24.53 -4.28 -7.24
CA VAL A 205 25.35 -4.31 -6.02
C VAL A 205 26.85 -4.13 -6.29
N SER A 206 27.32 -4.49 -7.47
CA SER A 206 28.73 -4.33 -7.86
C SER A 206 28.90 -4.34 -9.38
N VAL A 207 30.14 -4.11 -9.81
CA VAL A 207 30.54 -4.13 -11.22
C VAL A 207 31.77 -5.02 -11.40
N ASN A 208 31.80 -5.79 -12.47
CA ASN A 208 33.01 -6.49 -12.89
C ASN A 208 34.05 -5.46 -13.35
N THR A 209 35.19 -5.40 -12.65
CA THR A 209 36.19 -4.34 -12.85
C THR A 209 36.85 -4.36 -14.22
N SER A 210 36.83 -5.50 -14.91
CA SER A 210 37.47 -5.66 -16.24
C SER A 210 36.49 -5.49 -17.40
N THR A 211 35.23 -5.91 -17.23
CA THR A 211 34.23 -5.87 -18.30
C THR A 211 33.23 -4.71 -18.16
N GLY A 212 33.03 -4.18 -16.96
CA GLY A 212 31.96 -3.22 -16.69
C GLY A 212 30.59 -3.89 -16.50
N GLU A 213 30.51 -5.22 -16.53
CA GLU A 213 29.24 -5.94 -16.35
C GLU A 213 28.69 -5.72 -14.94
N ARG A 214 27.38 -5.41 -14.85
CA ARG A 214 26.70 -5.16 -13.57
C ARG A 214 26.28 -6.48 -12.93
N LEU A 215 26.54 -6.62 -11.64
CA LEU A 215 26.04 -7.71 -10.82
C LEU A 215 24.84 -7.23 -10.01
N PHE A 216 23.77 -8.00 -10.06
CA PHE A 216 22.50 -7.69 -9.39
C PHE A 216 22.20 -8.71 -8.30
N LYS A 217 21.49 -8.28 -7.27
CA LYS A 217 20.82 -9.15 -6.31
C LYS A 217 19.32 -8.95 -6.38
N ASP A 218 18.58 -10.03 -6.19
CA ASP A 218 17.13 -9.98 -6.00
C ASP A 218 16.88 -9.78 -4.49
N VAL A 219 15.91 -8.94 -4.16
CA VAL A 219 15.64 -8.44 -2.81
C VAL A 219 14.16 -8.51 -2.50
N LEU A 220 13.83 -8.53 -1.21
CA LEU A 220 12.49 -8.34 -0.69
C LEU A 220 12.35 -6.97 -0.06
N VAL A 221 11.25 -6.28 -0.38
CA VAL A 221 10.88 -4.97 0.15
C VAL A 221 9.61 -5.12 0.97
N PHE A 222 9.62 -4.69 2.24
CA PHE A 222 8.47 -4.72 3.13
C PHE A 222 8.62 -3.71 4.28
N THR A 223 7.54 -3.48 5.02
CA THR A 223 7.49 -2.57 6.16
C THR A 223 7.44 -3.32 7.49
N GLY A 224 7.60 -2.57 8.60
CA GLY A 224 7.51 -3.06 9.97
C GLY A 224 6.11 -3.56 10.36
N GLY A 225 5.08 -3.19 9.61
CA GLY A 225 3.72 -3.68 9.84
C GLY A 225 2.95 -2.88 10.88
N TYR A 226 1.77 -3.39 11.26
CA TYR A 226 0.82 -2.71 12.15
C TYR A 226 1.16 -2.92 13.62
N ASP A 227 1.07 -1.85 14.41
CA ASP A 227 1.14 -1.90 15.87
C ASP A 227 -0.27 -1.82 16.46
N THR A 228 -0.62 -2.78 17.32
CA THR A 228 -1.92 -2.86 18.00
C THR A 228 -2.15 -1.74 19.00
N GLU A 229 -1.09 -0.99 19.37
CA GLU A 229 -1.28 0.23 20.14
C GLU A 229 -2.29 1.19 19.47
N GLU A 230 -2.30 1.22 18.13
CA GLU A 230 -3.22 2.02 17.32
C GLU A 230 -4.69 1.60 17.40
N ASP A 231 -4.99 0.42 17.97
CA ASP A 231 -6.36 -0.01 18.27
C ASP A 231 -6.98 0.82 19.41
N ASN A 232 -6.15 1.50 20.21
CA ASN A 232 -6.62 2.37 21.30
C ASN A 232 -6.85 3.82 20.85
N TYR A 233 -6.72 4.11 19.55
CA TYR A 233 -6.88 5.45 18.99
C TYR A 233 -7.85 5.43 17.80
N PRO A 234 -8.76 6.41 17.64
CA PRO A 234 -9.23 7.33 18.67
C PRO A 234 -9.59 6.61 19.96
N GLU A 235 -9.47 7.29 21.11
CA GLU A 235 -9.67 6.67 22.41
C GLU A 235 -11.00 5.90 22.48
N PRO A 236 -11.03 4.74 23.17
CA PRO A 236 -12.22 3.92 23.19
C PRO A 236 -13.34 4.61 23.98
N PHE A 237 -14.56 4.51 23.46
CA PHE A 237 -15.76 5.05 24.10
C PHE A 237 -16.92 4.05 23.97
N ASN A 238 -17.93 4.21 24.81
CA ASN A 238 -19.14 3.42 24.73
C ASN A 238 -20.12 4.13 23.80
N ASP A 239 -20.23 3.69 22.55
CA ASP A 239 -21.17 4.22 21.56
C ASP A 239 -22.61 3.84 21.92
N LEU A 240 -23.22 4.56 22.86
CA LEU A 240 -24.53 4.23 23.44
C LEU A 240 -25.66 4.62 22.49
N ASP A 241 -25.44 5.65 21.66
CA ASP A 241 -26.42 6.14 20.69
C ASP A 241 -26.20 5.65 19.25
N ASN A 242 -25.11 4.90 18.99
CA ASN A 242 -24.71 4.37 17.68
C ASN A 242 -24.41 5.47 16.65
N SER A 243 -23.96 6.64 17.11
CA SER A 243 -23.51 7.72 16.23
C SER A 243 -22.10 7.49 15.68
N GLY A 244 -21.36 6.52 16.25
CA GLY A 244 -19.95 6.31 15.91
C GLY A 244 -19.05 7.46 16.39
N SER A 245 -19.50 8.24 17.37
CA SER A 245 -18.80 9.43 17.86
C SER A 245 -19.08 9.62 19.35
N PRO A 246 -18.09 9.99 20.18
CA PRO A 246 -18.31 10.27 21.59
C PRO A 246 -18.96 11.64 21.84
N TYR A 247 -19.29 12.39 20.78
CA TYR A 247 -19.77 13.76 20.86
C TYR A 247 -21.29 13.84 20.71
N LYS A 248 -21.91 14.66 21.57
CA LYS A 248 -23.30 15.11 21.37
C LYS A 248 -23.41 15.92 20.08
N THR A 249 -24.62 16.06 19.56
CA THR A 249 -24.95 16.99 18.44
C THR A 249 -24.45 18.42 18.67
N SER A 250 -24.23 18.84 19.92
CA SER A 250 -23.64 20.15 20.26
C SER A 250 -22.11 20.25 20.06
N GLY A 251 -21.44 19.17 19.64
CA GLY A 251 -19.98 19.07 19.50
C GLY A 251 -19.22 18.94 20.83
N VAL A 252 -19.91 18.57 21.91
CA VAL A 252 -19.31 18.39 23.24
C VAL A 252 -19.33 16.91 23.59
N ILE A 253 -18.24 16.41 24.18
CA ILE A 253 -18.12 15.01 24.62
C ILE A 253 -19.30 14.63 25.53
N ASP A 254 -19.92 13.49 25.25
CA ASP A 254 -20.89 12.89 26.14
C ASP A 254 -20.16 12.14 27.26
N GLY A 255 -20.17 12.74 28.46
CA GLY A 255 -19.62 12.11 29.67
C GLY A 255 -20.27 10.78 30.09
N THR A 256 -21.31 10.32 29.38
CA THR A 256 -21.88 8.97 29.55
C THR A 256 -21.29 7.93 28.59
N GLU A 257 -20.67 8.39 27.50
CA GLU A 257 -20.03 7.54 26.49
C GLU A 257 -18.52 7.45 26.73
N TRP A 258 -17.91 8.60 27.06
CA TRP A 258 -16.50 8.71 27.42
C TRP A 258 -16.31 9.39 28.79
N ASP A 259 -15.63 8.71 29.71
CA ASP A 259 -15.33 9.18 31.07
C ASP A 259 -13.83 9.32 31.27
N LYS A 260 -13.37 10.56 31.44
CA LYS A 260 -11.98 10.91 31.80
C LYS A 260 -11.43 10.24 33.07
N ASN A 261 -12.30 9.68 33.93
CA ASN A 261 -11.86 8.97 35.14
C ASN A 261 -11.71 7.47 34.90
N ASP A 262 -12.12 6.96 33.75
CA ASP A 262 -11.90 5.58 33.33
C ASP A 262 -10.55 5.48 32.61
N SER A 263 -9.58 4.84 33.25
CA SER A 263 -8.24 4.65 32.68
C SER A 263 -8.23 3.76 31.43
N ALA A 264 -9.30 3.03 31.15
CA ALA A 264 -9.44 2.28 29.90
C ALA A 264 -9.95 3.17 28.75
N GLN A 265 -10.46 4.37 29.04
CA GLN A 265 -10.97 5.33 28.05
C GLN A 265 -10.07 6.57 27.91
N ASP A 266 -9.50 7.11 28.99
CA ASP A 266 -8.47 8.17 28.99
C ASP A 266 -7.08 7.51 29.10
N ILE A 267 -6.64 6.95 27.97
CA ILE A 267 -5.41 6.16 27.84
C ILE A 267 -4.19 7.00 28.20
N ASN A 268 -4.20 8.28 27.81
CA ASN A 268 -3.11 9.22 28.08
C ASN A 268 -3.21 9.90 29.46
N SER A 269 -4.28 9.67 30.22
CA SER A 269 -4.54 10.29 31.53
C SER A 269 -4.44 11.83 31.50
N ASN A 270 -4.88 12.44 30.40
CA ASN A 270 -4.73 13.87 30.14
C ASN A 270 -6.04 14.66 30.34
N ASN A 271 -7.14 13.99 30.68
CA ASN A 271 -8.50 14.52 30.82
C ASN A 271 -9.09 15.12 29.53
N GLY A 272 -8.57 14.75 28.36
CA GLY A 272 -9.07 15.09 27.03
C GLY A 272 -9.32 13.82 26.21
N TYR A 273 -10.25 13.88 25.26
CA TYR A 273 -10.47 12.78 24.33
C TYR A 273 -9.49 12.90 23.17
N ASP A 274 -8.64 11.90 23.01
CA ASP A 274 -7.62 11.90 21.96
C ASP A 274 -8.08 11.17 20.70
N LEU A 275 -8.06 11.90 19.58
CA LEU A 275 -8.42 11.37 18.25
C LEU A 275 -7.29 10.54 17.62
N TYR A 276 -6.09 10.58 18.18
CA TYR A 276 -4.90 9.96 17.62
C TYR A 276 -3.83 9.76 18.70
N ASN A 277 -2.84 8.92 18.39
CA ASN A 277 -1.68 8.71 19.24
C ASN A 277 -0.82 9.98 19.32
N LEU A 278 -0.80 10.64 20.48
CA LEU A 278 -0.02 11.85 20.72
C LEU A 278 1.49 11.61 20.81
N ASP A 279 1.89 10.36 21.06
CA ASP A 279 3.26 9.98 21.33
C ASP A 279 3.92 9.32 20.10
N ILE A 280 4.16 8.02 20.18
CA ILE A 280 4.95 7.23 19.25
C ILE A 280 4.52 5.78 19.38
N ASN A 281 4.47 5.02 18.28
CA ASN A 281 4.22 3.58 18.39
C ASN A 281 5.36 2.85 19.07
N GLU A 282 5.08 1.72 19.72
CA GLU A 282 6.13 0.85 20.28
C GLU A 282 6.93 0.11 19.19
N ASN A 283 6.28 -0.29 18.09
CA ASN A 283 6.80 -1.14 17.02
C ASN A 283 6.28 -0.72 15.63
N GLY A 284 6.70 -1.45 14.59
CA GLY A 284 6.19 -1.27 13.22
C GLY A 284 6.79 -0.08 12.46
N ARG A 285 7.72 0.67 13.07
CA ARG A 285 8.26 1.95 12.58
C ARG A 285 9.49 1.73 11.71
N GLY A 286 9.37 0.88 10.69
CA GLY A 286 10.51 0.50 9.88
C GLY A 286 10.16 0.12 8.44
N ILE A 287 11.16 0.26 7.56
CA ILE A 287 11.11 -0.19 6.17
C ILE A 287 12.39 -0.97 5.90
N PHE A 288 12.26 -2.13 5.26
CA PHE A 288 13.33 -3.09 5.08
C PHE A 288 13.49 -3.49 3.62
N ILE A 289 14.74 -3.54 3.15
CA ILE A 289 15.10 -4.18 1.88
C ILE A 289 16.20 -5.21 2.17
N VAL A 290 15.90 -6.48 1.97
CA VAL A 290 16.78 -7.60 2.36
C VAL A 290 17.07 -8.52 1.19
N ASP A 291 18.19 -9.24 1.24
CA ASP A 291 18.51 -10.25 0.22
C ASP A 291 17.50 -11.40 0.29
N ILE A 292 16.98 -11.81 -0.87
CA ILE A 292 15.96 -12.87 -0.95
C ILE A 292 16.50 -14.26 -0.58
N ASP A 293 17.79 -14.50 -0.76
CA ASP A 293 18.42 -15.79 -0.47
C ASP A 293 18.77 -15.93 1.02
N ASP A 294 19.15 -14.83 1.67
CA ASP A 294 19.42 -14.75 3.11
C ASP A 294 19.20 -13.31 3.61
N PRO A 295 18.09 -13.03 4.30
CA PRO A 295 17.75 -11.66 4.70
C PRO A 295 18.70 -11.06 5.73
N THR A 296 19.57 -11.88 6.34
CA THR A 296 20.60 -11.44 7.29
C THR A 296 21.96 -11.20 6.64
N ALA A 297 22.13 -11.58 5.37
CA ALA A 297 23.41 -11.51 4.68
C ALA A 297 23.84 -10.06 4.40
N ILE A 298 25.04 -9.71 4.89
CA ILE A 298 25.66 -8.42 4.63
C ILE A 298 26.30 -8.42 3.25
N THR A 299 25.84 -7.51 2.38
CA THR A 299 26.47 -7.21 1.09
C THR A 299 27.16 -5.86 1.17
N ASN A 300 28.44 -5.78 0.78
CA ASN A 300 29.24 -4.56 0.85
C ASN A 300 29.64 -4.02 -0.54
N ASP A 301 29.95 -2.72 -0.62
CA ASP A 301 30.36 -1.96 -1.82
C ASP A 301 31.79 -2.24 -2.34
N GLY A 302 32.44 -3.28 -1.84
CA GLY A 302 33.85 -3.60 -2.14
C GLY A 302 34.87 -2.79 -1.34
N SER A 303 34.47 -1.67 -0.72
CA SER A 303 35.27 -0.91 0.28
C SER A 303 34.96 -1.33 1.72
N GLY A 304 33.99 -2.22 1.90
CA GLY A 304 33.58 -2.76 3.19
C GLY A 304 32.40 -2.03 3.83
N ASN A 305 31.78 -1.07 3.12
CA ASN A 305 30.56 -0.40 3.59
C ASN A 305 29.33 -1.18 3.13
N GLN A 306 28.34 -1.30 4.01
CA GLN A 306 27.13 -2.08 3.79
C GLN A 306 26.24 -1.49 2.68
N ILE A 307 25.54 -2.35 1.95
CA ILE A 307 24.51 -2.03 0.95
C ILE A 307 23.22 -2.74 1.32
N LEU A 308 23.33 -4.03 1.69
CA LEU A 308 22.24 -4.86 2.18
C LEU A 308 22.66 -5.54 3.50
N PRO A 309 21.71 -5.85 4.39
CA PRO A 309 20.31 -5.41 4.34
C PRO A 309 20.22 -3.88 4.48
N PHE A 310 19.21 -3.28 3.83
CA PHE A 310 18.82 -1.91 4.11
C PHE A 310 17.72 -1.92 5.17
N SER A 311 17.80 -0.98 6.11
CA SER A 311 16.75 -0.69 7.08
C SER A 311 16.75 0.80 7.40
N VAL A 312 15.57 1.41 7.36
CA VAL A 312 15.32 2.70 8.00
C VAL A 312 14.27 2.51 9.08
N THR A 313 14.58 2.92 10.31
CA THR A 313 13.68 2.76 11.47
C THR A 313 13.54 4.05 12.26
N TYR A 314 12.63 4.07 13.24
CA TYR A 314 12.64 5.13 14.24
C TYR A 314 13.98 5.23 14.97
N GLY A 315 14.40 6.46 15.30
CA GLY A 315 15.38 6.72 16.35
C GLY A 315 15.27 8.15 16.87
N ALA A 316 15.65 8.39 18.13
CA ALA A 316 15.56 9.71 18.75
C ALA A 316 16.38 10.82 18.05
N SER A 317 17.31 10.42 17.16
CA SER A 317 18.08 11.31 16.31
C SER A 317 18.27 10.68 14.93
N ASP A 318 18.38 11.52 13.90
CA ASP A 318 18.65 11.06 12.55
C ASP A 318 20.09 10.55 12.44
N THR A 319 20.25 9.30 12.02
CA THR A 319 21.56 8.67 11.81
C THR A 319 21.55 7.87 10.52
N SER A 320 22.72 7.76 9.90
CA SER A 320 22.94 7.00 8.67
C SER A 320 24.36 6.49 8.65
N ASP A 321 24.55 5.23 8.25
CA ASP A 321 25.87 4.76 7.85
C ASP A 321 26.35 5.42 6.54
N THR A 322 27.57 5.09 6.10
CA THR A 322 28.22 5.70 4.93
C THR A 322 27.40 5.59 3.64
N ASN A 323 26.71 4.47 3.44
CA ASN A 323 25.93 4.18 2.23
C ASN A 323 24.43 4.32 2.46
N GLY A 324 23.99 4.74 3.65
CA GLY A 324 22.58 4.79 4.02
C GLY A 324 21.92 3.42 4.14
N ALA A 325 22.67 2.32 4.25
CA ALA A 325 22.06 0.99 4.37
C ALA A 325 21.36 0.85 5.73
N VAL A 326 21.95 1.33 6.82
CA VAL A 326 21.30 1.39 8.13
C VAL A 326 21.07 2.84 8.53
N GLN A 327 19.79 3.20 8.70
CA GLN A 327 19.35 4.56 9.04
C GLN A 327 18.36 4.55 10.20
N THR A 328 18.40 5.62 11.00
CA THR A 328 17.33 5.96 11.94
C THR A 328 16.81 7.35 11.63
N LEU A 329 15.49 7.57 11.70
CA LEU A 329 14.85 8.86 11.51
C LEU A 329 13.95 9.20 12.70
N SER A 330 14.07 10.42 13.20
CA SER A 330 13.26 10.96 14.30
C SER A 330 11.82 11.27 13.90
N SER A 331 11.56 11.40 12.60
CA SER A 331 10.23 11.59 12.04
C SER A 331 9.41 10.31 11.87
N MET A 332 10.04 9.12 11.85
CA MET A 332 9.34 7.83 11.69
C MET A 332 8.75 7.34 13.01
N LYS A 333 7.81 8.10 13.58
CA LYS A 333 7.22 7.80 14.88
C LYS A 333 6.19 6.68 14.84
N PHE A 334 5.59 6.44 13.69
CA PHE A 334 4.40 5.60 13.62
C PHE A 334 4.61 4.36 12.75
N CYS A 335 3.77 3.36 12.99
CA CYS A 335 3.85 2.07 12.33
C CYS A 335 3.51 2.19 10.83
N PHE A 336 4.05 1.30 10.01
CA PHE A 336 3.80 1.23 8.57
C PHE A 336 2.95 0.00 8.26
N PRO A 337 1.60 0.10 8.34
CA PRO A 337 0.71 -1.05 8.24
C PRO A 337 0.66 -1.67 6.84
N ALA A 338 0.86 -0.84 5.82
CA ALA A 338 0.68 -1.21 4.43
C ALA A 338 1.97 -1.77 3.81
N SER A 339 1.81 -2.59 2.76
CA SER A 339 2.91 -2.83 1.81
C SER A 339 3.39 -1.51 1.22
N PRO A 340 4.69 -1.33 0.94
CA PRO A 340 5.15 -0.14 0.25
C PRO A 340 4.78 -0.19 -1.24
N ALA A 341 4.62 0.96 -1.87
CA ALA A 341 4.51 1.06 -3.33
C ALA A 341 5.91 1.05 -3.94
N VAL A 342 6.27 -0.05 -4.61
CA VAL A 342 7.60 -0.24 -5.23
C VAL A 342 7.50 0.03 -6.73
N VAL A 343 8.23 1.04 -7.20
CA VAL A 343 8.37 1.32 -8.62
C VAL A 343 9.64 0.65 -9.12
N THR A 344 9.50 -0.20 -10.14
CA THR A 344 10.62 -0.87 -10.79
C THR A 344 10.72 -0.50 -12.26
N SER A 345 11.94 -0.48 -12.77
CA SER A 345 12.25 -0.19 -14.17
C SER A 345 13.09 -1.30 -14.79
N THR A 346 13.34 -1.17 -16.09
CA THR A 346 14.42 -1.94 -16.73
C THR A 346 15.68 -1.11 -16.67
N PHE A 347 16.69 -1.60 -15.95
CA PHE A 347 17.99 -0.96 -15.80
C PHE A 347 18.88 -1.29 -17.01
N PRO A 348 19.11 -0.34 -17.94
CA PRO A 348 20.06 -0.53 -19.02
C PRO A 348 21.50 -0.31 -18.50
N TYR A 349 22.44 -1.05 -19.04
CA TYR A 349 23.87 -0.83 -18.80
C TYR A 349 24.67 -1.31 -20.00
N SER A 350 25.91 -0.85 -20.13
CA SER A 350 26.83 -1.33 -21.16
C SER A 350 28.01 -2.03 -20.52
N TYR A 351 28.54 -3.06 -21.20
CA TYR A 351 29.72 -3.79 -20.76
C TYR A 351 30.51 -4.35 -21.95
N LYS A 352 31.77 -4.72 -21.72
CA LYS A 352 32.68 -5.25 -22.72
C LYS A 352 32.70 -6.77 -22.71
N VAL A 353 32.49 -7.36 -23.89
CA VAL A 353 32.84 -8.75 -24.18
C VAL A 353 34.00 -8.73 -25.16
N SER A 354 35.20 -9.05 -24.66
CA SER A 354 36.45 -8.82 -25.40
C SER A 354 36.62 -7.33 -25.79
N SER A 355 36.64 -6.98 -27.07
CA SER A 355 36.74 -5.58 -27.54
C SER A 355 35.40 -5.00 -28.02
N GLN A 356 34.29 -5.73 -27.88
CA GLN A 356 32.97 -5.28 -28.31
C GLN A 356 32.15 -4.77 -27.13
N ILE A 357 31.50 -3.61 -27.31
CA ILE A 357 30.52 -3.08 -26.37
C ILE A 357 29.20 -3.81 -26.59
N THR A 358 28.66 -4.35 -25.51
CA THR A 358 27.39 -5.07 -25.46
C THR A 358 26.45 -4.35 -24.51
N GLU A 359 25.18 -4.23 -24.90
CA GLU A 359 24.12 -3.68 -24.06
C GLU A 359 23.53 -4.81 -23.19
N GLY A 360 23.50 -4.57 -21.88
CA GLY A 360 22.83 -5.40 -20.89
C GLY A 360 21.55 -4.72 -20.40
N ARG A 361 20.54 -5.51 -20.06
CA ARG A 361 19.29 -5.04 -19.45
C ARG A 361 18.90 -5.97 -18.31
N LYS A 362 18.59 -5.41 -17.15
CA LYS A 362 17.96 -6.15 -16.04
C LYS A 362 16.59 -5.52 -15.78
N SER A 363 15.53 -6.31 -15.92
CA SER A 363 14.18 -5.89 -15.54
C SER A 363 13.95 -6.03 -14.03
N ASN A 364 12.90 -5.39 -13.54
CA ASN A 364 12.48 -5.42 -12.13
C ASN A 364 13.51 -4.81 -11.16
N VAL A 365 14.27 -3.80 -11.62
CA VAL A 365 15.22 -3.08 -10.77
C VAL A 365 14.51 -1.93 -10.08
N ILE A 366 14.72 -1.76 -8.77
CA ILE A 366 14.11 -0.68 -7.98
C ILE A 366 14.53 0.67 -8.56
N ASP A 367 13.55 1.53 -8.82
CA ASP A 367 13.74 2.95 -9.17
C ASP A 367 13.44 3.85 -7.96
N SER A 368 12.27 3.65 -7.36
CA SER A 368 11.82 4.33 -6.14
C SER A 368 10.85 3.46 -5.34
N ILE A 369 10.78 3.72 -4.04
CA ILE A 369 9.82 3.07 -3.13
C ILE A 369 9.12 4.18 -2.36
N TYR A 370 7.80 4.10 -2.23
CA TYR A 370 7.02 4.98 -1.37
C TYR A 370 6.32 4.17 -0.29
N ALA A 371 6.48 4.56 0.96
CA ALA A 371 5.82 3.92 2.08
C ALA A 371 5.06 4.96 2.89
N THR A 372 3.82 4.64 3.24
CA THR A 372 2.95 5.51 4.03
C THR A 372 2.83 4.93 5.44
N ASP A 373 3.10 5.74 6.46
CA ASP A 373 2.82 5.34 7.84
C ASP A 373 1.31 5.45 8.15
N ILE A 374 0.92 4.93 9.31
CA ILE A 374 -0.49 4.91 9.73
C ILE A 374 -1.08 6.32 9.80
N TYR A 375 -0.31 7.40 10.04
CA TYR A 375 -0.82 8.78 10.10
C TYR A 375 -0.56 9.59 8.83
N SER A 376 -0.47 8.91 7.69
CA SER A 376 -0.42 9.53 6.36
C SER A 376 0.85 10.35 6.10
N ASN A 377 1.97 10.01 6.75
CA ASN A 377 3.28 10.48 6.33
C ASN A 377 3.83 9.58 5.22
N ILE A 378 4.28 10.16 4.12
CA ILE A 378 4.86 9.42 3.00
C ILE A 378 6.38 9.57 3.00
N PHE A 379 7.09 8.46 2.90
CA PHE A 379 8.54 8.41 2.78
C PHE A 379 8.93 7.79 1.45
N ARG A 380 9.80 8.47 0.70
CA ARG A 380 10.45 7.95 -0.50
C ARG A 380 11.81 7.36 -0.17
N ILE A 381 12.10 6.20 -0.72
CA ILE A 381 13.41 5.55 -0.66
C ILE A 381 13.94 5.43 -2.08
N ASN A 382 15.17 5.87 -2.28
CA ASN A 382 15.91 5.73 -3.54
C ASN A 382 17.23 5.02 -3.32
N TYR A 383 17.68 4.35 -4.38
CA TYR A 383 18.98 3.70 -4.42
C TYR A 383 19.78 4.21 -5.61
N THR A 384 20.85 4.94 -5.34
CA THR A 384 21.73 5.51 -6.35
C THR A 384 22.93 4.61 -6.57
N PHE A 385 23.08 4.11 -7.80
CA PHE A 385 24.21 3.28 -8.21
C PHE A 385 24.90 3.87 -9.44
N VAL A 386 26.13 4.37 -9.26
CA VAL A 386 26.94 5.02 -10.31
C VAL A 386 28.27 4.30 -10.45
N VAL A 387 28.67 3.99 -11.68
CA VAL A 387 29.97 3.40 -12.01
C VAL A 387 30.81 4.43 -12.75
N ASN A 388 32.11 4.49 -12.47
CA ASN A 388 33.05 5.36 -13.16
C ASN A 388 34.26 4.57 -13.70
N PRO A 389 34.64 4.81 -14.96
CA PRO A 389 33.87 5.54 -15.97
C PRO A 389 32.75 4.66 -16.53
N ASP A 390 31.55 5.22 -16.70
CA ASP A 390 30.43 4.49 -17.30
C ASP A 390 30.43 4.53 -18.84
N ASP A 391 31.24 5.42 -19.42
CA ASP A 391 31.38 5.61 -20.86
C ASP A 391 32.13 4.49 -21.58
N LEU A 392 32.61 3.50 -20.82
CA LEU A 392 33.43 2.38 -21.30
C LEU A 392 34.74 2.80 -22.00
N ALA A 393 35.26 4.00 -21.76
CA ALA A 393 36.45 4.53 -22.41
C ALA A 393 37.76 3.85 -21.97
N ILE A 394 37.78 3.21 -20.79
CA ILE A 394 38.94 2.47 -20.26
C ILE A 394 38.54 1.06 -19.82
N ASP A 395 39.51 0.18 -19.57
CA ASP A 395 39.29 -1.22 -19.15
C ASP A 395 39.42 -1.39 -17.62
N SER A 396 38.93 -0.41 -16.85
CA SER A 396 39.00 -0.40 -15.39
C SER A 396 37.79 0.31 -14.80
N TYR A 397 36.81 -0.47 -14.34
CA TYR A 397 35.52 0.01 -13.85
C TYR A 397 35.42 -0.12 -12.33
N ALA A 398 34.89 0.90 -11.68
CA ALA A 398 34.62 0.86 -10.25
C ALA A 398 33.30 1.55 -9.92
N VAL A 399 32.64 1.07 -8.86
CA VAL A 399 31.47 1.76 -8.30
C VAL A 399 31.95 3.07 -7.68
N GLN A 400 31.40 4.20 -8.14
CA GLN A 400 31.67 5.52 -7.59
C GLN A 400 30.65 5.90 -6.52
N THR A 401 29.40 5.49 -6.69
CA THR A 401 28.34 5.76 -5.73
C THR A 401 27.45 4.54 -5.62
N ASN A 402 27.19 4.14 -4.38
CA ASN A 402 26.21 3.13 -4.03
C ASN A 402 25.58 3.58 -2.71
N LYS A 403 24.42 4.22 -2.80
CA LYS A 403 23.86 4.93 -1.67
C LYS A 403 22.34 4.86 -1.65
N TRP A 404 21.80 4.52 -0.50
CA TRP A 404 20.39 4.67 -0.17
C TRP A 404 20.12 6.06 0.40
N THR A 405 18.97 6.61 0.03
CA THR A 405 18.48 7.89 0.57
C THR A 405 17.01 7.76 0.92
N VAL A 406 16.63 8.31 2.06
CA VAL A 406 15.24 8.39 2.52
C VAL A 406 14.82 9.86 2.59
N THR A 407 13.64 10.18 2.11
CA THR A 407 13.10 11.55 2.09
C THR A 407 11.63 11.50 2.49
N GLN A 408 11.24 12.25 3.52
CA GLN A 408 9.82 12.42 3.84
C GLN A 408 9.20 13.39 2.83
N ILE A 409 8.21 12.92 2.08
CA ILE A 409 7.56 13.63 0.97
C ILE A 409 6.33 14.40 1.43
N PHE A 410 5.51 13.81 2.30
CA PHE A 410 4.21 14.36 2.67
C PHE A 410 3.87 14.10 4.13
N SER A 411 3.04 14.98 4.72
CA SER A 411 2.39 14.84 6.03
C SER A 411 0.92 15.25 5.92
N GLY A 412 0.01 14.28 6.03
CA GLY A 412 -1.44 14.53 5.95
C GLY A 412 -2.10 15.02 7.24
N ASN A 413 -1.33 15.15 8.32
CA ASN A 413 -1.78 15.67 9.62
C ASN A 413 -0.81 16.79 10.07
N PRO A 414 -1.30 17.97 10.53
CA PRO A 414 -2.70 18.39 10.59
C PRO A 414 -3.32 18.68 9.21
N ALA A 415 -4.60 19.05 9.20
CA ALA A 415 -5.31 19.49 8.01
C ALA A 415 -4.85 20.88 7.54
N SER A 416 -5.32 21.32 6.38
CA SER A 416 -5.27 22.73 5.97
C SER A 416 -6.55 23.47 6.37
N ALA A 417 -6.41 24.76 6.69
CA ALA A 417 -7.51 25.69 6.84
C ALA A 417 -8.12 26.15 5.50
N SER A 418 -7.55 25.70 4.36
CA SER A 418 -8.01 26.06 3.01
C SER A 418 -9.42 25.54 2.75
N ASN A 419 -10.31 26.42 2.31
CA ASN A 419 -11.62 25.99 1.82
C ASN A 419 -11.48 25.36 0.43
N SER A 420 -12.56 24.74 -0.02
CA SER A 420 -12.62 24.20 -1.36
C SER A 420 -12.44 25.32 -2.40
N GLY A 421 -11.53 25.11 -3.36
CA GLY A 421 -11.06 26.09 -4.33
C GLY A 421 -9.87 26.94 -3.85
N GLU A 422 -9.25 26.61 -2.72
CA GLU A 422 -8.13 27.35 -2.13
C GLU A 422 -6.92 26.43 -1.80
N THR A 423 -5.76 27.05 -1.60
CA THR A 423 -4.51 26.45 -1.07
C THR A 423 -3.80 27.48 -0.17
N GLY A 424 -2.85 27.05 0.66
CA GLY A 424 -1.95 27.94 1.41
C GLY A 424 -2.60 28.81 2.50
N GLN A 425 -3.69 28.37 3.13
CA GLN A 425 -4.36 29.12 4.22
C GLN A 425 -3.84 28.77 5.63
N GLY A 426 -2.85 27.90 5.74
CA GLY A 426 -2.21 27.46 6.98
C GLY A 426 -2.81 26.17 7.56
N ASP A 427 -2.17 25.65 8.60
CA ASP A 427 -2.57 24.39 9.25
C ASP A 427 -3.84 24.56 10.12
N ASP A 428 -4.81 23.67 9.97
CA ASP A 428 -5.93 23.49 10.91
C ASP A 428 -5.63 22.36 11.89
N THR A 429 -5.08 22.74 13.04
CA THR A 429 -4.73 21.81 14.13
C THR A 429 -5.94 21.18 14.83
N SER A 430 -7.17 21.61 14.55
CA SER A 430 -8.37 20.99 15.12
C SER A 430 -8.84 19.76 14.34
N ASP A 431 -8.37 19.59 13.09
CA ASP A 431 -8.72 18.48 12.21
C ASP A 431 -7.50 17.57 11.97
N GLN A 432 -7.38 16.50 12.76
CA GLN A 432 -6.24 15.57 12.75
C GLN A 432 -6.70 14.14 13.01
N GLY A 433 -5.75 13.20 13.00
CA GLY A 433 -5.96 11.79 13.36
C GLY A 433 -6.41 10.89 12.22
N ARG A 434 -6.23 11.34 10.97
CA ARG A 434 -6.50 10.51 9.80
C ARG A 434 -5.51 9.37 9.69
N LYS A 435 -6.05 8.16 9.55
CA LYS A 435 -5.26 6.96 9.34
C LYS A 435 -5.18 6.53 7.88
N THR A 436 -4.10 5.86 7.49
CA THR A 436 -3.91 5.25 6.16
C THR A 436 -3.48 3.79 6.30
N PHE A 437 -4.23 2.88 5.65
CA PHE A 437 -3.97 1.43 5.68
C PHE A 437 -3.47 0.85 4.35
N TYR A 438 -3.40 1.65 3.29
CA TYR A 438 -3.06 1.20 1.95
C TYR A 438 -1.94 2.03 1.33
N PRO A 439 -1.11 1.43 0.45
CA PRO A 439 -0.10 2.19 -0.27
C PRO A 439 -0.72 3.16 -1.29
N PRO A 440 0.03 4.20 -1.69
CA PRO A 440 -0.38 5.02 -2.82
C PRO A 440 -0.30 4.23 -4.13
N ALA A 441 -1.26 4.47 -5.02
CA ALA A 441 -1.07 4.21 -6.44
C ALA A 441 -0.11 5.25 -7.02
N ILE A 442 0.75 4.82 -7.95
CA ILE A 442 1.82 5.68 -8.48
C ILE A 442 1.69 5.82 -9.99
N SER A 443 1.83 7.06 -10.48
CA SER A 443 2.17 7.39 -11.86
C SER A 443 3.59 7.97 -11.90
N LEU A 444 4.56 7.22 -12.41
CA LEU A 444 5.96 7.69 -12.55
C LEU A 444 6.17 8.34 -13.92
N GLY A 445 6.82 9.50 -13.95
CA GLY A 445 7.11 10.25 -15.17
C GLY A 445 5.86 10.91 -15.77
N GLY A 446 4.79 11.04 -14.99
CA GLY A 446 3.53 11.59 -15.43
C GLY A 446 2.70 12.14 -14.28
N SER A 447 2.60 13.47 -14.25
CA SER A 447 1.77 14.30 -13.38
C SER A 447 0.87 15.21 -14.23
N CYS A 448 0.29 14.65 -15.30
CA CYS A 448 -0.41 15.42 -16.32
C CYS A 448 0.47 16.53 -16.91
N SER A 449 0.03 17.78 -16.88
CA SER A 449 0.81 18.95 -17.28
C SER A 449 1.48 19.67 -16.11
N TYR A 450 1.54 19.05 -14.92
CA TYR A 450 2.05 19.68 -13.70
C TYR A 450 3.39 20.36 -13.92
N PHE A 451 4.43 19.64 -14.37
CA PHE A 451 5.74 20.25 -14.64
C PHE A 451 6.11 20.14 -16.12
N ASP A 452 6.20 21.27 -16.82
CA ASP A 452 6.76 21.34 -18.17
C ASP A 452 7.95 22.29 -18.22
N ALA A 453 9.16 21.72 -18.29
CA ALA A 453 10.41 22.46 -18.43
C ALA A 453 10.40 23.47 -19.60
N GLY A 454 9.59 23.22 -20.65
CA GLY A 454 9.43 24.10 -21.81
C GLY A 454 8.66 25.39 -21.52
N ASN A 455 7.86 25.43 -20.44
CA ASN A 455 7.15 26.63 -20.01
C ASN A 455 8.08 27.64 -19.30
N TYR A 456 9.17 27.15 -18.71
CA TYR A 456 10.19 27.97 -18.05
C TYR A 456 11.12 28.62 -19.08
N ARG A 457 10.89 29.89 -19.40
CA ARG A 457 11.69 30.67 -20.36
C ARG A 457 12.93 31.29 -19.72
N PHE A 458 13.80 30.49 -19.12
CA PHE A 458 15.03 30.98 -18.50
C PHE A 458 16.23 30.88 -19.43
N THR A 459 17.10 31.88 -19.38
CA THR A 459 18.37 31.86 -20.12
C THR A 459 19.40 31.12 -19.27
N ASN A 460 20.01 30.07 -19.81
CA ASN A 460 21.04 29.25 -19.16
C ASN A 460 20.58 28.42 -17.95
N THR A 461 19.32 27.99 -17.89
CA THR A 461 18.83 27.03 -16.89
C THR A 461 18.58 25.66 -17.52
N GLN A 462 19.07 24.61 -16.89
CA GLN A 462 18.78 23.22 -17.27
C GLN A 462 18.10 22.50 -16.11
N PHE A 463 16.93 21.90 -16.38
CA PHE A 463 16.26 20.98 -15.46
C PHE A 463 16.71 19.55 -15.72
N LEU A 464 16.91 18.79 -14.65
CA LEU A 464 17.29 17.38 -14.66
C LEU A 464 16.27 16.58 -13.84
N ASN A 465 16.15 15.29 -14.17
CA ASN A 465 15.27 14.33 -13.50
C ASN A 465 13.76 14.66 -13.56
N THR A 466 13.31 15.42 -14.56
CA THR A 466 11.87 15.70 -14.76
C THR A 466 11.07 14.43 -15.08
N ASP A 467 11.74 13.40 -15.63
CA ASP A 467 11.19 12.06 -15.83
C ASP A 467 11.00 11.26 -14.53
N LYS A 468 11.52 11.78 -13.41
CA LYS A 468 11.42 11.15 -12.07
C LYS A 468 10.31 11.73 -11.20
N ILE A 469 9.53 12.69 -11.71
CA ILE A 469 8.35 13.20 -11.02
C ILE A 469 7.34 12.06 -10.87
N ALA A 470 6.76 11.91 -9.68
CA ALA A 470 5.78 10.89 -9.39
C ALA A 470 4.49 11.49 -8.84
N SER A 471 3.34 11.03 -9.35
CA SER A 471 2.04 11.32 -8.74
C SER A 471 1.59 10.16 -7.87
N LEU A 472 1.27 10.45 -6.61
CA LEU A 472 0.90 9.49 -5.57
C LEU A 472 -0.58 9.67 -5.19
N TYR A 473 -1.36 8.61 -5.24
CA TYR A 473 -2.81 8.65 -5.00
C TYR A 473 -3.22 7.70 -3.90
N PHE A 474 -3.84 8.18 -2.84
CA PHE A 474 -4.27 7.35 -1.72
C PHE A 474 -5.44 7.95 -0.96
N GLY A 475 -6.15 7.12 -0.20
CA GLY A 475 -7.24 7.52 0.67
C GLY A 475 -6.94 7.27 2.13
N THR A 476 -7.62 8.01 2.99
CA THR A 476 -7.56 7.85 4.45
C THR A 476 -8.84 7.21 4.99
N GLY A 477 -8.71 6.50 6.11
CA GLY A 477 -9.78 5.80 6.79
C GLY A 477 -9.26 4.85 7.86
N ASP A 478 -9.92 4.80 9.01
CA ASP A 478 -9.62 3.81 10.05
C ASP A 478 -10.34 2.48 9.77
N ARG A 479 -9.56 1.44 9.48
CA ARG A 479 -10.05 0.09 9.21
C ARG A 479 -10.37 -0.70 10.49
N GLU A 480 -9.68 -0.41 11.59
CA GLU A 480 -9.93 -1.06 12.89
C GLU A 480 -11.16 -0.46 13.55
N HIS A 481 -11.46 0.81 13.28
CA HIS A 481 -12.69 1.49 13.70
C HIS A 481 -13.57 1.93 12.50
N PRO A 482 -14.11 0.98 11.71
CA PRO A 482 -14.85 1.32 10.50
C PRO A 482 -16.17 2.04 10.80
N THR A 483 -16.70 1.91 12.03
CA THR A 483 -17.93 2.54 12.50
C THR A 483 -17.78 3.98 12.97
N TYR A 484 -16.56 4.44 13.26
CA TYR A 484 -16.35 5.78 13.81
C TYR A 484 -16.58 6.87 12.76
N THR A 485 -17.17 7.99 13.16
CA THR A 485 -17.60 9.08 12.26
C THR A 485 -16.94 10.42 12.53
N MET A 486 -16.22 10.58 13.66
CA MET A 486 -15.65 11.87 14.05
C MET A 486 -14.40 12.31 13.26
N ILE A 487 -13.76 11.40 12.50
CA ILE A 487 -12.59 11.72 11.69
C ILE A 487 -13.03 12.04 10.27
N ARG A 488 -12.72 13.25 9.82
CA ARG A 488 -12.95 13.69 8.45
C ARG A 488 -11.88 13.06 7.56
N ASN A 489 -12.25 12.21 6.62
CA ASN A 489 -11.28 11.54 5.75
C ASN A 489 -11.11 12.26 4.41
N ARG A 490 -9.97 12.04 3.79
CA ARG A 490 -9.55 12.60 2.52
C ARG A 490 -9.21 11.52 1.49
N PHE A 491 -9.37 11.91 0.23
CA PHE A 491 -8.57 11.41 -0.87
C PHE A 491 -7.45 12.40 -1.17
N TYR A 492 -6.22 11.92 -1.40
CA TYR A 492 -5.06 12.75 -1.75
C TYR A 492 -4.47 12.36 -3.11
N ALA A 493 -4.03 13.36 -3.85
CA ALA A 493 -3.11 13.29 -4.96
C ALA A 493 -1.89 14.17 -4.65
N ILE A 494 -0.70 13.58 -4.58
CA ILE A 494 0.56 14.28 -4.26
C ILE A 494 1.50 14.21 -5.46
N TYR A 495 2.05 15.34 -5.90
CA TYR A 495 3.03 15.42 -6.97
C TYR A 495 4.42 15.58 -6.36
N ASP A 496 5.18 14.48 -6.34
CA ASP A 496 6.57 14.46 -5.86
C ASP A 496 7.54 14.89 -6.97
N ASP A 497 7.87 16.16 -6.96
CA ASP A 497 8.89 16.82 -7.79
C ASP A 497 10.24 16.98 -7.07
N SER A 498 10.40 16.44 -5.85
CA SER A 498 11.62 16.60 -5.05
C SER A 498 12.87 15.89 -5.59
N SER A 499 12.72 15.12 -6.68
CA SER A 499 13.84 14.58 -7.45
C SER A 499 14.36 15.55 -8.52
N VAL A 500 13.58 16.57 -8.89
CA VAL A 500 13.93 17.56 -9.91
C VAL A 500 14.99 18.49 -9.37
N THR A 501 16.02 18.72 -10.18
CA THR A 501 17.07 19.70 -9.87
C THR A 501 17.23 20.66 -11.03
N ALA A 502 17.42 21.94 -10.73
CA ALA A 502 17.75 22.95 -11.71
C ALA A 502 19.21 23.40 -11.57
N ILE A 503 19.86 23.65 -12.69
CA ILE A 503 21.22 24.21 -12.76
C ILE A 503 21.15 25.50 -13.58
N GLU A 504 21.53 26.61 -12.96
CA GLU A 504 21.74 27.90 -13.64
C GLU A 504 23.21 28.09 -14.00
N ASP A 505 23.48 28.60 -15.21
CA ASP A 505 24.83 28.95 -15.66
C ASP A 505 24.90 30.34 -16.33
N PRO A 506 24.62 31.44 -15.60
CA PRO A 506 24.61 32.79 -16.17
C PRO A 506 26.01 33.27 -16.61
N ASP A 507 27.09 32.80 -15.96
CA ASP A 507 28.46 33.32 -16.12
C ASP A 507 29.52 32.23 -16.45
N GLY A 508 29.11 31.01 -16.84
CA GLY A 508 30.03 29.86 -17.03
C GLY A 508 30.40 29.12 -15.73
N THR A 509 29.67 29.38 -14.63
CA THR A 509 29.77 28.69 -13.35
C THR A 509 28.41 28.09 -12.96
N PRO A 510 28.21 26.77 -13.10
CA PRO A 510 26.97 26.11 -12.74
C PRO A 510 26.63 26.23 -11.25
N THR A 511 25.40 26.67 -10.95
CA THR A 511 24.84 26.71 -9.59
C THR A 511 23.55 25.90 -9.50
N ASN A 512 23.48 24.99 -8.51
CA ASN A 512 22.27 24.21 -8.25
C ASN A 512 21.20 25.07 -7.57
N ILE A 513 19.96 24.86 -7.99
CA ILE A 513 18.79 25.57 -7.46
C ILE A 513 17.78 24.56 -6.94
N ILE A 514 17.20 24.90 -5.80
CA ILE A 514 16.15 24.12 -5.15
C ILE A 514 14.87 24.44 -5.90
N VAL A 515 14.25 23.41 -6.48
CA VAL A 515 12.97 23.51 -7.20
C VAL A 515 11.79 23.39 -6.24
N THR A 516 11.94 22.63 -5.15
CA THR A 516 10.87 22.37 -4.20
C THR A 516 11.43 22.03 -2.82
N THR A 517 10.61 22.18 -1.78
CA THR A 517 10.98 21.85 -0.38
C THR A 517 9.96 20.88 0.23
N VAL A 518 10.43 19.65 0.49
CA VAL A 518 9.69 18.62 1.22
C VAL A 518 9.99 18.64 2.73
N PRO A 519 9.09 18.13 3.60
CA PRO A 519 7.81 17.49 3.29
C PRO A 519 6.69 18.49 2.96
N TYR A 520 5.84 18.12 2.01
CA TYR A 520 4.57 18.80 1.73
C TYR A 520 3.56 18.52 2.84
N LYS A 521 2.62 19.44 3.02
CA LYS A 521 1.45 19.30 3.88
C LYS A 521 0.17 19.41 3.06
N GLU A 522 -0.97 19.11 3.67
CA GLU A 522 -2.28 19.37 3.05
C GLU A 522 -2.40 20.84 2.60
N ASP A 523 -1.75 21.77 3.29
CA ASP A 523 -1.73 23.20 2.94
C ASP A 523 -0.97 23.55 1.64
N ASN A 524 -0.16 22.61 1.12
CA ASN A 524 0.51 22.76 -0.16
C ASN A 524 -0.31 22.16 -1.32
N LEU A 525 -1.52 21.67 -1.06
CA LEU A 525 -2.37 21.01 -2.05
C LEU A 525 -3.62 21.86 -2.32
N LEU A 526 -4.14 21.76 -3.54
CA LEU A 526 -5.41 22.41 -3.89
C LEU A 526 -6.59 21.59 -3.33
N ASN A 527 -7.46 22.25 -2.56
CA ASN A 527 -8.68 21.62 -2.07
C ASN A 527 -9.74 21.58 -3.19
N LEU A 528 -10.07 20.38 -3.67
CA LEU A 528 -11.05 20.15 -4.75
C LEU A 528 -12.30 19.41 -4.27
N SER A 529 -12.70 19.62 -3.02
CA SER A 529 -13.83 18.91 -2.40
C SER A 529 -15.16 19.14 -3.13
N CYS A 530 -15.35 20.31 -3.72
CA CYS A 530 -16.60 20.74 -4.36
C CYS A 530 -16.61 20.57 -5.88
N ASP A 531 -15.60 19.91 -6.46
CA ASP A 531 -15.52 19.62 -7.90
C ASP A 531 -15.47 20.87 -8.78
N GLU A 532 -14.60 21.79 -8.39
CA GLU A 532 -14.45 23.13 -8.94
C GLU A 532 -14.04 23.12 -10.41
N LEU A 533 -13.22 22.13 -10.78
CA LEU A 533 -12.63 22.01 -12.10
C LEU A 533 -13.55 21.27 -13.08
N ASP A 534 -14.59 20.58 -12.61
CA ASP A 534 -15.47 19.82 -13.50
C ASP A 534 -16.32 20.74 -14.38
N LYS A 535 -16.46 20.39 -15.65
CA LYS A 535 -17.12 21.18 -16.69
C LYS A 535 -18.54 21.63 -16.31
N GLY A 536 -19.35 20.80 -15.67
CA GLY A 536 -20.73 21.12 -15.32
C GLY A 536 -20.89 21.88 -13.99
N THR A 537 -19.82 22.05 -13.22
CA THR A 537 -19.78 22.92 -12.03
C THR A 537 -19.60 24.39 -12.45
N THR A 538 -20.49 25.27 -11.98
CA THR A 538 -20.37 26.72 -12.17
C THR A 538 -19.81 27.39 -10.91
N LEU A 539 -18.80 28.24 -11.06
CA LEU A 539 -18.13 28.92 -9.95
C LEU A 539 -18.58 30.38 -9.81
N THR A 540 -18.67 30.85 -8.57
CA THR A 540 -18.87 32.27 -8.24
C THR A 540 -17.61 32.83 -7.59
N GLY A 541 -16.97 33.81 -8.25
CA GLY A 541 -15.83 34.54 -7.67
C GLY A 541 -14.45 33.91 -7.89
N ILE A 542 -14.39 32.69 -8.43
CA ILE A 542 -13.15 31.98 -8.81
C ILE A 542 -13.21 31.65 -10.30
N VAL A 543 -12.07 31.65 -10.99
CA VAL A 543 -11.95 31.25 -12.39
C VAL A 543 -11.28 29.87 -12.46
N LYS A 544 -11.82 28.96 -13.28
CA LYS A 544 -11.26 27.61 -13.43
C LYS A 544 -9.82 27.61 -13.95
N SER A 545 -9.51 28.50 -14.90
CA SER A 545 -8.14 28.63 -15.41
C SER A 545 -7.16 28.97 -14.30
N ASP A 546 -7.53 29.83 -13.36
CA ASP A 546 -6.65 30.22 -12.25
C ASP A 546 -6.40 29.01 -11.32
N LEU A 547 -7.37 28.11 -11.16
CA LEU A 547 -7.21 26.86 -10.41
C LEU A 547 -6.39 25.81 -11.18
N GLU A 548 -6.56 25.74 -12.51
CA GLU A 548 -5.76 24.88 -13.40
C GLU A 548 -4.29 25.33 -13.44
N ASP A 549 -4.05 26.65 -13.40
CA ASP A 549 -2.74 27.26 -13.32
C ASP A 549 -2.09 26.86 -11.97
N ILE A 550 -2.80 26.97 -10.83
CA ILE A 550 -2.28 26.49 -9.53
C ILE A 550 -1.93 24.99 -9.53
N LEU A 551 -2.58 24.16 -10.36
CA LEU A 551 -2.24 22.73 -10.50
C LEU A 551 -1.11 22.45 -11.49
N SER A 552 -0.50 23.49 -12.06
CA SER A 552 0.57 23.41 -13.03
C SER A 552 1.74 24.26 -12.55
N ASP A 553 2.87 23.61 -12.22
CA ASP A 553 4.11 24.29 -11.89
C ASP A 553 4.53 25.25 -13.02
N ASP A 554 4.53 26.54 -12.71
CA ASP A 554 4.72 27.63 -13.65
C ASP A 554 5.87 28.59 -13.23
N PRO A 555 6.32 29.50 -14.11
CA PRO A 555 7.41 30.43 -13.79
C PRO A 555 6.94 31.79 -13.23
N SER A 556 5.68 31.94 -12.81
CA SER A 556 5.05 33.22 -12.50
C SER A 556 5.71 33.91 -11.29
N TYR A 557 5.92 35.22 -11.40
CA TYR A 557 6.59 36.00 -10.36
C TYR A 557 6.13 37.47 -10.32
N ASN A 558 6.21 38.08 -9.13
CA ASN A 558 6.08 39.51 -8.90
C ASN A 558 7.43 40.17 -8.45
N ASN A 559 8.27 40.61 -9.43
CA ASN A 559 9.54 41.39 -9.33
C ASN A 559 10.93 40.69 -9.12
N TYR A 560 11.55 40.14 -10.19
CA TYR A 560 13.02 39.95 -10.36
C TYR A 560 13.80 38.80 -9.67
N THR A 561 13.20 37.71 -9.17
CA THR A 561 13.95 36.46 -8.93
C THR A 561 13.69 35.42 -10.02
N LEU A 562 14.67 34.54 -10.27
CA LEU A 562 14.81 33.77 -11.51
C LEU A 562 14.23 32.35 -11.47
N LEU A 563 13.80 31.84 -10.30
CA LEU A 563 13.12 30.55 -10.07
C LEU A 563 12.34 30.63 -8.74
N GLU A 564 11.28 29.82 -8.59
CA GLU A 564 10.58 29.56 -7.31
C GLU A 564 11.52 28.85 -6.32
N ASN A 565 12.44 29.61 -5.73
CA ASN A 565 13.49 29.01 -4.92
C ASN A 565 12.96 28.68 -3.51
N GLY A 566 12.47 27.46 -3.36
CA GLY A 566 12.02 26.89 -2.10
C GLY A 566 10.69 27.45 -1.58
N SER A 567 10.21 26.86 -0.48
CA SER A 567 8.84 27.01 0.06
C SER A 567 8.27 28.41 0.28
N THR A 568 9.09 29.48 0.29
CA THR A 568 8.60 30.86 0.46
C THR A 568 8.13 31.49 -0.85
N ASN A 569 8.51 30.89 -1.97
CA ASN A 569 8.27 31.40 -3.31
C ASN A 569 7.55 30.37 -4.17
N GLU A 570 6.93 29.37 -3.54
CA GLU A 570 6.12 28.37 -4.21
C GLU A 570 4.66 28.87 -4.20
N ASP A 571 4.09 29.17 -5.36
CA ASP A 571 2.67 29.54 -5.48
C ASP A 571 1.79 28.46 -6.11
N ASP A 572 2.39 27.37 -6.58
CA ASP A 572 1.71 26.22 -7.15
C ASP A 572 1.40 25.12 -6.12
N ALA A 573 0.31 24.41 -6.36
CA ALA A 573 -0.10 23.28 -5.55
C ALA A 573 0.69 22.02 -5.93
N LYS A 574 1.25 21.35 -4.92
CA LYS A 574 1.95 20.07 -5.05
C LYS A 574 0.99 18.87 -5.21
N GLY A 575 -0.16 19.10 -5.84
CA GLY A 575 -1.26 18.15 -6.00
C GLY A 575 -2.60 18.68 -5.51
N TRP A 576 -3.52 17.77 -5.20
CA TRP A 576 -4.88 18.11 -4.79
C TRP A 576 -5.45 17.11 -3.79
N TYR A 577 -6.53 17.49 -3.10
CA TYR A 577 -7.23 16.61 -2.19
C TYR A 577 -8.74 16.85 -2.20
N ILE A 578 -9.48 15.85 -1.73
CA ILE A 578 -10.93 15.90 -1.55
C ILE A 578 -11.20 15.55 -0.08
N VAL A 579 -11.82 16.47 0.66
CA VAL A 579 -12.43 16.18 1.96
C VAL A 579 -13.77 15.50 1.68
N LEU A 580 -13.89 14.22 2.06
CA LEU A 580 -15.02 13.40 1.65
C LEU A 580 -16.36 13.99 2.11
N GLU A 581 -16.41 14.45 3.36
CA GLU A 581 -17.61 15.04 3.97
C GLU A 581 -18.04 16.39 3.37
N ASP A 582 -17.12 17.14 2.75
CA ASP A 582 -17.44 18.47 2.22
C ASP A 582 -18.04 18.42 0.81
N GLN A 583 -18.05 17.25 0.17
CA GLN A 583 -18.58 17.07 -1.18
C GLN A 583 -20.06 17.44 -1.25
N GLY A 584 -20.36 18.52 -1.99
CA GLY A 584 -21.72 19.02 -2.15
C GLY A 584 -22.31 19.70 -0.90
N ASP A 585 -21.51 19.95 0.15
CA ASP A 585 -22.01 20.67 1.33
C ASP A 585 -22.44 22.10 0.97
N ALA A 586 -23.61 22.51 1.47
CA ALA A 586 -24.22 23.78 1.08
C ALA A 586 -23.44 25.01 1.58
N THR A 587 -22.64 24.87 2.63
CA THR A 587 -21.85 25.96 3.20
C THR A 587 -20.45 25.97 2.57
N LYS A 588 -19.76 24.84 2.61
CA LYS A 588 -18.39 24.68 2.07
C LYS A 588 -18.37 24.88 0.56
N CYS A 589 -19.37 24.38 -0.14
CA CYS A 589 -19.50 24.52 -1.60
C CYS A 589 -20.43 25.66 -2.02
N SER A 590 -20.67 26.66 -1.16
CA SER A 590 -21.57 27.78 -1.48
C SER A 590 -21.15 28.63 -2.68
N HIS A 591 -19.88 28.54 -3.09
CA HIS A 591 -19.35 29.19 -4.29
C HIS A 591 -19.59 28.37 -5.58
N CYS A 592 -19.94 27.08 -5.44
CA CYS A 592 -20.28 26.18 -6.55
C CYS A 592 -21.79 26.14 -6.79
N THR A 593 -22.18 26.06 -8.06
CA THR A 593 -23.55 25.74 -8.49
C THR A 593 -23.49 24.54 -9.41
N TYR A 594 -24.22 23.49 -9.02
CA TYR A 594 -24.25 22.21 -9.73
C TYR A 594 -25.43 22.14 -10.70
N SER A 595 -25.22 21.41 -11.80
CA SER A 595 -26.30 21.12 -12.75
C SER A 595 -27.27 20.09 -12.18
N GLY A 596 -26.75 19.12 -11.42
CA GLY A 596 -27.48 18.14 -10.66
C GLY A 596 -27.99 18.67 -9.32
N SER A 597 -29.10 18.09 -8.85
CA SER A 597 -29.55 18.30 -7.47
C SER A 597 -28.63 17.53 -6.52
N VAL A 598 -27.98 18.23 -5.60
CA VAL A 598 -27.29 17.61 -4.45
C VAL A 598 -28.32 17.23 -3.38
N THR A 599 -28.19 16.02 -2.85
CA THR A 599 -29.07 15.37 -1.88
C THR A 599 -28.23 14.79 -0.74
N ASN A 600 -28.06 15.56 0.33
CA ASN A 600 -27.19 15.22 1.46
C ASN A 600 -27.92 15.18 2.82
N ALA A 601 -29.25 15.20 2.82
CA ALA A 601 -30.06 15.44 4.03
C ALA A 601 -30.07 14.30 5.06
N THR A 602 -29.79 13.07 4.65
CA THR A 602 -29.78 11.88 5.52
C THR A 602 -28.63 10.97 5.11
N THR A 603 -28.21 10.06 5.98
CA THR A 603 -27.13 9.09 5.69
C THR A 603 -27.43 8.19 4.49
N ILE A 604 -28.70 7.97 4.13
CA ILE A 604 -29.09 7.22 2.91
C ILE A 604 -29.22 8.12 1.67
N SER A 605 -29.14 9.44 1.83
CA SER A 605 -29.15 10.36 0.69
C SER A 605 -27.90 10.12 -0.16
N ARG A 606 -28.04 10.34 -1.47
CA ARG A 606 -27.02 9.96 -2.45
C ARG A 606 -25.68 10.63 -2.18
N ASP A 607 -25.73 11.92 -1.82
CA ASP A 607 -24.58 12.82 -1.69
C ASP A 607 -24.27 13.18 -0.24
N ASN A 608 -24.71 12.33 0.71
CA ASN A 608 -24.28 12.44 2.10
C ASN A 608 -23.05 11.56 2.32
N HIS A 609 -22.00 12.17 2.87
CA HIS A 609 -20.67 11.59 3.04
C HIS A 609 -20.22 11.57 4.52
N ASP A 610 -21.12 11.85 5.47
CA ASP A 610 -20.81 11.92 6.90
C ASP A 610 -20.11 10.63 7.38
N GLY A 611 -18.93 10.75 7.98
CA GLY A 611 -18.13 9.62 8.46
C GLY A 611 -17.58 8.69 7.36
N GLU A 612 -17.65 9.11 6.10
CA GLU A 612 -17.10 8.34 4.98
C GLU A 612 -15.57 8.18 5.12
N LYS A 613 -15.09 7.00 4.72
CA LYS A 613 -13.69 6.61 4.79
C LYS A 613 -13.29 5.71 3.63
N ILE A 614 -12.06 5.85 3.15
CA ILE A 614 -11.52 4.99 2.08
C ILE A 614 -10.78 3.83 2.73
N LEU A 615 -11.41 2.65 2.68
CA LEU A 615 -10.88 1.41 3.26
C LEU A 615 -10.46 0.40 2.19
N SER A 616 -10.08 0.90 1.00
CA SER A 616 -9.62 0.11 -0.13
C SER A 616 -8.38 0.74 -0.79
N GLN A 617 -7.61 -0.07 -1.51
CA GLN A 617 -6.49 0.41 -2.31
C GLN A 617 -7.00 1.15 -3.56
N VAL A 618 -6.38 2.29 -3.85
CA VAL A 618 -6.65 3.04 -5.08
C VAL A 618 -5.99 2.34 -6.27
N ASN A 619 -6.72 2.21 -7.37
CA ASN A 619 -6.23 1.61 -8.61
C ASN A 619 -6.20 2.66 -9.72
N LEU A 620 -5.02 2.98 -10.24
CA LEU A 620 -4.85 3.87 -11.39
C LEU A 620 -4.78 3.05 -12.68
N PHE A 621 -5.71 3.28 -13.60
CA PHE A 621 -5.71 2.63 -14.91
C PHE A 621 -6.29 3.55 -15.99
N ALA A 622 -5.57 3.70 -17.11
CA ALA A 622 -5.99 4.52 -18.26
C ALA A 622 -6.39 5.96 -17.88
N GLY A 623 -5.65 6.60 -16.98
CA GLY A 623 -5.88 7.98 -16.55
C GLY A 623 -7.04 8.16 -15.56
N ILE A 624 -7.66 7.08 -15.09
CA ILE A 624 -8.76 7.12 -14.11
C ILE A 624 -8.35 6.37 -12.85
N LEU A 625 -8.69 6.96 -11.71
CA LEU A 625 -8.55 6.42 -10.37
C LEU A 625 -9.84 5.70 -9.96
N TYR A 626 -9.72 4.42 -9.62
CA TYR A 626 -10.82 3.57 -9.18
C TYR A 626 -10.59 3.17 -7.73
N PHE A 627 -11.57 3.44 -6.87
CA PHE A 627 -11.55 3.02 -5.47
C PHE A 627 -12.96 2.95 -4.91
N THR A 628 -13.10 2.32 -3.76
CA THR A 628 -14.34 2.31 -3.00
C THR A 628 -14.12 2.90 -1.62
N SER A 629 -15.17 3.53 -1.11
CA SER A 629 -15.24 3.98 0.27
C SER A 629 -16.40 3.29 1.01
N TYR A 630 -16.34 3.40 2.33
CA TYR A 630 -17.35 2.92 3.25
C TYR A 630 -17.88 4.09 4.07
N GLN A 631 -19.20 4.15 4.23
CA GLN A 631 -19.86 5.07 5.14
C GLN A 631 -20.64 4.25 6.17
N PRO A 632 -20.36 4.38 7.48
CA PRO A 632 -21.14 3.67 8.49
C PRO A 632 -22.59 4.18 8.54
N SER A 633 -23.53 3.25 8.71
CA SER A 633 -24.97 3.56 8.84
C SER A 633 -25.60 2.63 9.87
N ILE A 634 -25.33 2.90 11.15
CA ILE A 634 -25.66 2.01 12.26
C ILE A 634 -27.12 2.23 12.69
N SER A 635 -28.05 1.84 11.82
CA SER A 635 -29.48 1.81 12.17
C SER A 635 -29.86 0.57 13.00
N ASP A 636 -29.07 -0.51 12.91
CA ASP A 636 -29.24 -1.76 13.66
C ASP A 636 -27.87 -2.30 14.16
N PRO A 637 -27.59 -2.23 15.47
CA PRO A 637 -26.33 -2.75 16.04
C PRO A 637 -26.18 -4.27 15.93
N CYS A 638 -27.30 -5.02 15.81
CA CYS A 638 -27.25 -6.47 15.61
C CYS A 638 -26.91 -6.86 14.17
N ASN A 639 -27.03 -5.92 13.24
CA ASN A 639 -26.80 -6.12 11.82
C ASN A 639 -26.16 -4.85 11.23
N PRO A 640 -24.88 -4.58 11.56
CA PRO A 640 -24.22 -3.34 11.19
C PRO A 640 -24.20 -3.22 9.67
N GLN A 641 -24.97 -2.26 9.18
CA GLN A 641 -25.04 -1.89 7.78
C GLN A 641 -24.23 -0.61 7.55
N GLY A 642 -23.80 -0.44 6.32
CA GLY A 642 -23.24 0.82 5.86
C GLY A 642 -23.71 1.13 4.46
N ASN A 643 -23.13 2.18 3.90
CA ASN A 643 -23.22 2.46 2.48
C ASN A 643 -21.83 2.29 1.87
N GLY A 644 -21.78 1.75 0.66
CA GLY A 644 -20.55 1.72 -0.12
C GLY A 644 -20.65 2.76 -1.22
N LEU A 645 -19.56 3.47 -1.50
CA LEU A 645 -19.49 4.35 -2.66
C LEU A 645 -18.38 3.87 -3.57
N ALA A 646 -18.67 3.83 -4.87
CA ALA A 646 -17.70 3.52 -5.91
C ALA A 646 -17.29 4.80 -6.62
N TYR A 647 -16.01 5.12 -6.59
CA TYR A 647 -15.44 6.32 -7.19
C TYR A 647 -14.77 6.02 -8.53
N SER A 648 -14.80 7.00 -9.41
CA SER A 648 -14.03 7.01 -10.66
C SER A 648 -13.63 8.43 -10.99
N LEU A 649 -12.39 8.79 -10.63
CA LEU A 649 -11.90 10.17 -10.71
C LEU A 649 -10.82 10.29 -11.79
N ASN A 650 -10.77 11.41 -12.49
CA ASN A 650 -9.64 11.76 -13.32
C ASN A 650 -8.40 11.97 -12.45
N TYR A 651 -7.29 11.33 -12.83
CA TYR A 651 -6.05 11.39 -12.05
C TYR A 651 -5.38 12.78 -12.03
N CYS A 652 -5.73 13.68 -12.96
CA CYS A 652 -5.15 15.02 -13.04
C CYS A 652 -5.73 16.00 -12.03
N ASP A 653 -7.04 15.98 -11.86
CA ASP A 653 -7.79 17.10 -11.27
C ASP A 653 -8.97 16.63 -10.40
N GLY A 654 -9.12 15.33 -10.16
CA GLY A 654 -10.19 14.79 -9.34
C GLY A 654 -11.60 14.92 -9.91
N THR A 655 -11.75 15.39 -11.16
CA THR A 655 -13.06 15.48 -11.86
C THR A 655 -13.65 14.10 -12.14
N ALA A 656 -14.94 14.03 -12.46
CA ALA A 656 -15.61 12.75 -12.68
C ALA A 656 -15.15 12.05 -13.98
N GLY A 657 -14.68 10.81 -13.87
CA GLY A 657 -14.25 9.99 -15.03
C GLY A 657 -15.41 9.46 -15.89
N TYR A 658 -16.59 9.37 -15.30
CA TYR A 658 -17.82 8.91 -15.93
C TYR A 658 -19.00 9.78 -15.51
N ASN A 659 -20.01 9.83 -16.37
CA ASN A 659 -21.31 10.38 -16.00
C ASN A 659 -22.06 9.29 -15.23
N LEU A 660 -22.06 9.40 -13.90
CA LEU A 660 -22.68 8.45 -12.98
C LEU A 660 -24.08 8.91 -12.55
N ASN A 661 -24.39 10.21 -12.68
CA ASN A 661 -25.67 10.82 -12.38
C ASN A 661 -26.44 11.24 -13.64
N ILE A 662 -26.94 10.27 -14.39
CA ILE A 662 -27.78 10.52 -15.58
C ILE A 662 -29.04 11.39 -15.38
N LEU A 663 -29.41 11.72 -14.14
CA LEU A 663 -30.56 12.55 -13.82
C LEU A 663 -30.28 14.05 -13.94
N ASN A 664 -29.00 14.47 -13.96
CA ASN A 664 -28.61 15.87 -14.19
C ASN A 664 -28.47 16.22 -15.69
N ASP A 665 -28.59 15.23 -16.57
CA ASP A 665 -28.43 15.40 -18.01
C ASP A 665 -29.70 15.90 -18.70
N SER A 666 -29.52 16.66 -19.78
CA SER A 666 -30.60 17.04 -20.68
C SER A 666 -30.30 16.64 -22.12
N GLY A 667 -30.97 15.60 -22.61
CA GLY A 667 -30.80 15.12 -23.97
C GLY A 667 -29.47 14.38 -24.19
N THR A 668 -28.59 14.92 -25.05
CA THR A 668 -27.27 14.34 -25.37
C THR A 668 -26.10 15.08 -24.73
N ASP A 669 -26.37 16.18 -24.03
CA ASP A 669 -25.35 16.94 -23.33
C ASP A 669 -25.17 16.35 -21.94
N PHE A 670 -23.99 15.75 -21.73
CA PHE A 670 -23.60 15.21 -20.43
C PHE A 670 -23.09 16.33 -19.53
N ASN A 671 -23.74 16.50 -18.39
CA ASN A 671 -23.36 17.45 -17.35
C ASN A 671 -22.61 16.68 -16.27
N TYR A 672 -21.32 16.96 -16.12
CA TYR A 672 -20.49 16.37 -15.08
C TYR A 672 -20.40 17.36 -13.91
N ASP A 673 -20.72 16.93 -12.70
CA ASP A 673 -20.52 17.71 -11.48
C ASP A 673 -20.22 16.78 -10.30
N VAL A 674 -20.14 17.33 -9.08
CA VAL A 674 -19.78 16.56 -7.87
C VAL A 674 -20.58 15.27 -7.69
N THR A 675 -21.82 15.22 -8.21
CA THR A 675 -22.71 14.06 -8.10
C THR A 675 -22.36 12.92 -9.06
N ASP A 676 -21.42 13.15 -9.99
CA ASP A 676 -20.89 12.18 -10.94
C ASP A 676 -19.60 11.50 -10.47
N ARG A 677 -18.96 12.01 -9.40
CA ARG A 677 -17.72 11.43 -8.86
C ARG A 677 -17.89 10.00 -8.33
N TYR A 678 -19.09 9.69 -7.84
CA TYR A 678 -19.38 8.45 -7.15
C TYR A 678 -20.77 7.89 -7.46
N HIS A 679 -20.92 6.60 -7.21
CA HIS A 679 -22.22 5.94 -7.11
C HIS A 679 -22.34 5.21 -5.76
N LYS A 680 -23.37 5.57 -5.00
CA LYS A 680 -23.66 5.04 -3.66
C LYS A 680 -24.59 3.83 -3.70
N VAL A 681 -24.22 2.76 -3.02
CA VAL A 681 -25.03 1.57 -2.74
C VAL A 681 -25.34 1.55 -1.25
N ILE A 682 -26.63 1.55 -0.91
CA ILE A 682 -27.10 1.65 0.47
C ILE A 682 -27.31 0.29 1.14
N ASN A 683 -27.23 0.24 2.47
CA ASN A 683 -27.49 -0.94 3.30
C ASN A 683 -26.63 -2.16 2.93
N ILE A 684 -25.36 -1.92 2.60
CA ILE A 684 -24.40 -2.98 2.32
C ILE A 684 -23.98 -3.68 3.61
N PHE A 685 -23.66 -4.98 3.48
CA PHE A 685 -23.03 -5.75 4.54
C PHE A 685 -21.53 -5.81 4.32
N GLY A 686 -20.76 -5.42 5.34
CA GLY A 686 -19.31 -5.44 5.31
C GLY A 686 -18.68 -4.26 4.55
N ILE A 687 -17.35 -4.21 4.59
CA ILE A 687 -16.53 -3.18 3.93
C ILE A 687 -16.37 -3.58 2.45
N PRO A 688 -16.60 -2.66 1.49
CA PRO A 688 -16.36 -2.93 0.07
C PRO A 688 -14.92 -3.35 -0.24
N SER A 689 -14.73 -4.21 -1.23
CA SER A 689 -13.38 -4.53 -1.73
C SER A 689 -12.84 -3.42 -2.62
N ASP A 690 -11.52 -3.38 -2.79
CA ASP A 690 -10.89 -2.61 -3.87
C ASP A 690 -11.39 -3.05 -5.26
N PHE A 691 -11.15 -2.20 -6.26
CA PHE A 691 -11.40 -2.54 -7.66
C PHE A 691 -10.30 -3.44 -8.19
N SER A 692 -10.66 -4.64 -8.65
CA SER A 692 -9.78 -5.47 -9.45
C SER A 692 -9.90 -5.10 -10.93
N ILE A 693 -8.78 -4.73 -11.54
CA ILE A 693 -8.70 -4.47 -12.98
C ILE A 693 -8.32 -5.75 -13.72
N VAL A 694 -9.16 -6.17 -14.67
CA VAL A 694 -8.97 -7.36 -15.48
C VAL A 694 -8.94 -7.00 -16.95
N THR A 695 -7.85 -7.35 -17.63
CA THR A 695 -7.74 -7.20 -19.09
C THR A 695 -7.88 -8.55 -19.76
N ARG A 696 -8.85 -8.67 -20.68
CA ARG A 696 -9.10 -9.90 -21.45
C ARG A 696 -9.42 -9.55 -22.90
N GLN A 697 -8.73 -10.20 -23.83
CA GLN A 697 -8.95 -10.02 -25.27
C GLN A 697 -8.87 -8.55 -25.73
N GLY A 698 -8.01 -7.73 -25.09
CA GLY A 698 -7.85 -6.31 -25.43
C GLY A 698 -8.89 -5.38 -24.79
N GLN A 699 -9.82 -5.88 -23.98
CA GLN A 699 -10.75 -5.06 -23.21
C GLN A 699 -10.39 -5.11 -21.73
N ALA A 700 -10.40 -3.95 -21.09
CA ALA A 700 -10.21 -3.83 -19.65
C ALA A 700 -11.57 -3.64 -18.95
N GLY A 701 -11.72 -4.26 -17.79
CA GLY A 701 -12.84 -4.02 -16.91
C GLY A 701 -12.41 -3.91 -15.45
N ALA A 702 -13.17 -3.15 -14.66
CA ALA A 702 -12.99 -3.02 -13.23
C ALA A 702 -14.17 -3.68 -12.50
N MET A 703 -13.88 -4.40 -11.42
CA MET A 703 -14.90 -5.07 -10.60
C MET A 703 -14.57 -4.91 -9.12
N SER A 704 -15.56 -4.61 -8.29
CA SER A 704 -15.45 -4.61 -6.83
C SER A 704 -16.63 -5.38 -6.22
N MET A 705 -16.42 -5.96 -5.03
CA MET A 705 -17.45 -6.60 -4.23
C MET A 705 -18.03 -5.60 -3.24
N MET A 706 -19.34 -5.42 -3.26
CA MET A 706 -20.04 -4.47 -2.39
C MET A 706 -21.38 -5.06 -1.94
N GLY A 707 -21.54 -5.31 -0.63
CA GLY A 707 -22.79 -5.81 -0.05
C GLY A 707 -23.26 -7.18 -0.56
N GLY A 708 -22.34 -8.00 -1.10
CA GLY A 708 -22.64 -9.31 -1.69
C GLY A 708 -22.84 -9.29 -3.21
N ASP A 709 -22.83 -8.11 -3.84
CA ASP A 709 -22.92 -7.94 -5.29
C ASP A 709 -21.57 -7.56 -5.92
N ILE A 710 -21.36 -7.94 -7.17
CA ILE A 710 -20.25 -7.45 -7.99
C ILE A 710 -20.71 -6.17 -8.69
N ILE A 711 -19.98 -5.09 -8.46
CA ILE A 711 -20.25 -3.77 -9.06
C ILE A 711 -19.15 -3.39 -10.05
N GLY A 712 -19.54 -2.65 -11.09
CA GLY A 712 -18.61 -2.02 -12.02
C GLY A 712 -18.25 -0.59 -11.60
N PRO A 713 -17.28 0.04 -12.29
CA PRO A 713 -16.92 1.43 -12.06
C PRO A 713 -18.02 2.39 -12.55
N LYS A 714 -18.90 1.91 -13.43
CA LYS A 714 -20.10 2.63 -13.88
C LYS A 714 -21.32 2.06 -13.18
N LYS A 715 -22.37 2.88 -13.08
CA LYS A 715 -23.66 2.45 -12.52
C LYS A 715 -24.22 1.24 -13.28
N GLY A 716 -24.54 0.16 -12.56
CA GLY A 716 -25.15 -1.07 -13.10
C GLY A 716 -24.14 -2.20 -13.32
N SER A 717 -24.44 -3.10 -14.28
CA SER A 717 -23.63 -4.28 -14.60
C SER A 717 -22.57 -4.02 -15.69
N ASP A 718 -22.18 -2.77 -15.91
CA ASP A 718 -21.14 -2.42 -16.87
C ASP A 718 -19.79 -2.36 -16.17
N PHE A 719 -18.97 -3.39 -16.42
CA PHE A 719 -17.63 -3.51 -15.88
C PHE A 719 -16.58 -2.85 -16.77
N THR A 720 -16.94 -2.35 -17.95
CA THR A 720 -15.97 -1.88 -18.94
C THR A 720 -15.31 -0.56 -18.55
N ILE A 721 -13.99 -0.49 -18.71
CA ILE A 721 -13.20 0.73 -18.58
C ILE A 721 -13.14 1.43 -19.94
N LYS A 722 -13.26 2.76 -19.96
CA LYS A 722 -12.94 3.56 -21.16
C LYS A 722 -11.44 3.40 -21.47
N GLY A 723 -11.09 2.92 -22.66
CA GLY A 723 -9.71 2.75 -23.09
C GLY A 723 -9.63 2.35 -24.56
N SER A 724 -8.43 2.33 -25.13
CA SER A 724 -8.27 1.91 -26.53
C SER A 724 -8.69 0.46 -26.75
N GLU A 725 -9.09 0.13 -27.98
CA GLU A 725 -9.66 -1.18 -28.36
C GLU A 725 -8.77 -2.40 -28.04
N PHE A 726 -7.50 -2.18 -27.68
CA PHE A 726 -6.53 -3.22 -27.34
C PHE A 726 -6.09 -3.22 -25.87
N GLY A 727 -6.59 -2.32 -25.02
CA GLY A 727 -6.23 -2.24 -23.59
C GLY A 727 -4.74 -1.94 -23.36
N LEU A 728 -4.04 -1.52 -24.41
CA LEU A 728 -2.64 -1.13 -24.47
C LEU A 728 -2.56 -0.01 -25.50
N ASP A 729 -2.30 1.21 -25.04
CA ASP A 729 -1.84 2.26 -25.93
C ASP A 729 -0.37 2.02 -26.24
N LEU A 730 -0.09 1.51 -27.45
CA LEU A 730 1.26 1.44 -27.99
C LEU A 730 1.75 2.85 -28.29
N TYR A 731 2.35 3.49 -27.29
CA TYR A 731 3.15 4.69 -27.51
C TYR A 731 4.43 4.28 -28.24
N TYR A 732 4.46 4.53 -29.54
CA TYR A 732 5.70 4.50 -30.30
C TYR A 732 6.55 5.69 -29.85
N TRP A 733 7.50 5.44 -28.96
CA TRP A 733 8.61 6.36 -28.74
C TRP A 733 9.43 6.42 -30.02
N ARG A 734 9.28 7.50 -30.77
CA ARG A 734 10.21 7.87 -31.81
C ARG A 734 11.11 8.93 -31.20
N GLU A 735 12.38 8.58 -30.96
CA GLU A 735 13.39 9.55 -30.57
C GLU A 735 13.38 10.75 -31.55
N GLY A 736 13.19 11.95 -30.99
CA GLY A 736 13.42 13.22 -31.67
C GLY A 736 12.17 13.93 -32.18
N ASN A 737 11.83 15.03 -31.49
CA ASN A 737 11.14 16.23 -32.00
C ASN A 737 10.07 16.03 -33.07
N SER A 738 8.80 16.02 -32.66
CA SER A 738 7.76 16.64 -33.50
C SER A 738 6.57 17.10 -32.66
N GLN A 739 6.26 18.38 -32.82
CA GLN A 739 5.11 19.12 -32.32
C GLN A 739 3.78 18.41 -32.66
N LYS A 740 2.79 18.56 -31.78
CA LYS A 740 1.38 18.26 -32.04
C LYS A 740 0.88 19.05 -33.26
N GLU A 741 0.24 18.37 -34.21
CA GLU A 741 -0.93 18.91 -34.94
C GLU A 741 -2.19 18.22 -34.40
#